data_AF-A0A1L8THC4-F1
#
_entry.id   AF-A0A1L8THC4-F1
#
_cell.length_a   1.000
_cell.length_b   1.000
_cell.length_c   1.000
_cell.angle_alpha   90.00
_cell.angle_beta   90.00
_cell.angle_gamma   90.00
#
_symmetry.space_group_name_H-M   'P 1'
#
loop_
_entity.id
_entity.type
_entity.pdbx_description
1 polymer ?
#
loop_
_entity_poly.entity_id
_entity_poly.type
_entity_poly.pdbx_seq_one_letter_code
_entity_poly.pdbx_strand_id
1 'polypeptide(L)'
;MFLLSIALYVRRTKASYRTMLVIYGLASILLFSNVVYYREFTDFITVNTFLGAGKVASGLGESAIRLFRPYDLLYVIDLVILPILLWRKGIKEEERPVRARMAFAMTALSVLVFSGNLFLAEADRPELLTRTFSRDYLIKYLGVNAFTVYDGIQTYKTNQVRAEASPNDLKEVESYVKEHYAAPNSDYYGIAKGRNVITIHLESLQQFVIDYKLKDENGQEHEVTPFLNSIFHSNSTFSFDNFFHQVKAGKTSDAETLMENSLFGLNQGSLFSQLGGKNTFQAAPDILKQTGGYTSAAFHGNSGNFWNRTETYKNLGYDYFFDSSYYDVNDENSFQYGLHDKPFFQQSVQYLERLQQPFYSKFIAVSNHYPYSEFKNDEAGFPRATTSDETINGYFATANYLDKAVEEFFNYLKASGLYDNSIIVMYGDHYGISNSRNPELATLLGKSKDTWSNYDNAQMQRVPYMVHIPGQDKGGINHTYGGEVDALPTLLHLLGVDTSKYIQLGQDLLSEDHDQVVAFRDGDYVTPNYTYYSSNLYDNSTGLPVTDPSEELQKQADTWKQAVSTQLSTSDNINNGDLLRFYSASGLEPVDATQFDYKDGLKKLQQAENKLGDKSTSLYDQNGKKTTQGLYKTETYKQYQEKTQQ
;
A
#
# COMPACT_ATOMS: atom_id res chain seq x y z
N MET A 1 -14.95 -18.22 -24.81
CA MET A 1 -16.05 -19.18 -25.09
C MET A 1 -17.41 -18.66 -24.63
N PHE A 2 -17.56 -18.25 -23.37
CA PHE A 2 -18.83 -17.77 -22.82
C PHE A 2 -19.49 -16.67 -23.66
N LEU A 3 -18.78 -15.57 -23.93
CA LEU A 3 -19.31 -14.44 -24.72
C LEU A 3 -19.75 -14.89 -26.13
N LEU A 4 -18.93 -15.69 -26.83
CA LEU A 4 -19.26 -16.17 -28.18
C LEU A 4 -20.46 -17.13 -28.19
N SER A 5 -20.73 -17.84 -27.09
CA SER A 5 -21.89 -18.75 -26.99
C SER A 5 -23.23 -18.01 -27.09
N ILE A 6 -23.27 -16.71 -26.79
CA ILE A 6 -24.46 -15.85 -26.95
C ILE A 6 -24.97 -15.88 -28.40
N ALA A 7 -24.05 -15.87 -29.37
CA ALA A 7 -24.40 -15.90 -30.79
C ALA A 7 -25.12 -17.20 -31.19
N LEU A 8 -24.94 -18.30 -30.46
CA LEU A 8 -25.54 -19.61 -30.76
C LEU A 8 -27.05 -19.65 -30.47
N TYR A 9 -27.57 -18.71 -29.67
CA TYR A 9 -29.00 -18.58 -29.41
C TYR A 9 -29.75 -17.86 -30.55
N VAL A 10 -29.03 -17.19 -31.45
CA VAL A 10 -29.62 -16.51 -32.60
C VAL A 10 -30.04 -17.53 -33.66
N ARG A 11 -31.34 -17.64 -33.92
CA ARG A 11 -31.92 -18.67 -34.81
C ARG A 11 -31.72 -18.43 -36.30
N ARG A 12 -31.43 -17.19 -36.70
CA ARG A 12 -31.10 -16.88 -38.10
C ARG A 12 -29.59 -17.08 -38.27
N THR A 13 -29.17 -18.07 -39.06
CA THR A 13 -27.76 -18.47 -39.21
C THR A 13 -26.86 -17.29 -39.58
N LYS A 14 -27.20 -16.53 -40.63
CA LYS A 14 -26.49 -15.30 -41.01
C LYS A 14 -26.38 -14.27 -39.87
N ALA A 15 -27.44 -14.11 -39.07
CA ALA A 15 -27.42 -13.20 -37.94
C ALA A 15 -26.57 -13.75 -36.78
N SER A 16 -26.51 -15.06 -36.59
CA SER A 16 -25.63 -15.73 -35.62
C SER A 16 -24.16 -15.48 -35.96
N TYR A 17 -23.73 -15.71 -37.21
CA TYR A 17 -22.36 -15.40 -37.64
C TYR A 17 -22.02 -13.92 -37.47
N ARG A 18 -22.93 -13.00 -37.85
CA ARG A 18 -22.74 -11.56 -37.63
C ARG A 18 -22.61 -11.22 -36.16
N THR A 19 -23.47 -11.76 -35.30
CA THR A 19 -23.42 -11.54 -33.85
C THR A 19 -22.10 -12.05 -33.27
N MET A 20 -21.66 -13.23 -33.70
CA MET A 20 -20.39 -13.81 -33.28
C MET A 20 -19.20 -12.95 -33.70
N LEU A 21 -19.18 -12.47 -34.95
CA LEU A 21 -18.15 -11.54 -35.45
C LEU A 21 -18.14 -10.22 -34.67
N VAL A 22 -19.31 -9.67 -34.31
CA VAL A 22 -19.40 -8.45 -33.51
C VAL A 22 -18.85 -8.69 -32.10
N ILE A 23 -19.26 -9.75 -31.41
CA ILE A 23 -18.76 -10.08 -30.07
C ILE A 23 -17.24 -10.32 -30.10
N TYR A 24 -16.77 -11.06 -31.11
CA TYR A 24 -15.35 -11.29 -31.34
C TYR A 24 -14.59 -9.97 -31.56
N GLY A 25 -15.10 -9.12 -32.45
CA GLY A 25 -14.52 -7.81 -32.73
C GLY A 25 -14.42 -6.92 -31.50
N LEU A 26 -15.47 -6.86 -30.70
CA LEU A 26 -15.46 -6.09 -29.45
C LEU A 26 -14.43 -6.63 -28.45
N ALA A 27 -14.32 -7.95 -28.29
CA ALA A 27 -13.34 -8.57 -27.42
C ALA A 27 -11.89 -8.34 -27.90
N SER A 28 -11.64 -8.43 -29.22
CA SER A 28 -10.33 -8.15 -29.82
C SER A 28 -9.95 -6.69 -29.71
N ILE A 29 -10.90 -5.76 -29.93
CA ILE A 29 -10.67 -4.32 -29.73
C ILE A 29 -10.34 -4.04 -28.27
N LEU A 30 -11.10 -4.61 -27.32
CA LEU A 30 -10.84 -4.44 -25.89
C LEU A 30 -9.44 -4.94 -25.51
N LEU A 31 -9.03 -6.12 -26.01
CA LEU A 31 -7.69 -6.65 -25.80
C LEU A 31 -6.62 -5.73 -26.40
N PHE A 32 -6.75 -5.35 -27.67
CA PHE A 32 -5.82 -4.46 -28.36
C PHE A 32 -5.69 -3.11 -27.65
N SER A 33 -6.81 -2.49 -27.26
CA SER A 33 -6.83 -1.24 -26.50
C SER A 33 -6.07 -1.37 -25.18
N ASN A 34 -6.26 -2.47 -24.46
CA ASN A 34 -5.52 -2.74 -23.23
C ASN A 34 -4.02 -2.96 -23.48
N VAL A 35 -3.61 -3.64 -24.55
CA VAL A 35 -2.17 -3.80 -24.90
C VAL A 35 -1.51 -2.45 -25.16
N VAL A 36 -2.16 -1.58 -25.93
CA VAL A 36 -1.64 -0.24 -26.22
C VAL A 36 -1.61 0.64 -24.96
N TYR A 37 -2.69 0.60 -24.17
CA TYR A 37 -2.79 1.35 -22.92
C TYR A 37 -1.73 0.91 -21.91
N TYR A 38 -1.54 -0.40 -21.73
CA TYR A 38 -0.53 -0.96 -20.83
C TYR A 38 0.90 -0.56 -21.21
N ARG A 39 1.19 -0.41 -22.51
CA ARG A 39 2.52 0.01 -22.97
C ARG A 39 2.92 1.42 -22.51
N GLU A 40 1.94 2.30 -22.33
CA GLU A 40 2.15 3.70 -21.97
C GLU A 40 1.91 3.98 -20.49
N PHE A 41 0.93 3.30 -19.92
CA PHE A 41 0.47 3.56 -18.55
C PHE A 41 0.88 2.46 -17.59
N THR A 42 1.37 1.31 -18.07
CA THR A 42 1.66 0.10 -17.25
C THR A 42 0.44 -0.33 -16.44
N ASP A 43 -0.76 -0.11 -16.98
CA ASP A 43 -2.06 -0.36 -16.35
C ASP A 43 -3.05 -0.90 -17.39
N PHE A 44 -4.22 -1.30 -16.93
CA PHE A 44 -5.32 -1.77 -17.75
C PHE A 44 -6.51 -0.80 -17.73
N ILE A 45 -7.26 -0.76 -18.83
CA ILE A 45 -8.42 0.11 -19.01
C ILE A 45 -9.55 -0.38 -18.08
N THR A 46 -9.91 0.45 -17.10
CA THR A 46 -11.09 0.23 -16.26
C THR A 46 -12.37 0.69 -16.97
N VAL A 47 -13.53 0.24 -16.51
CA VAL A 47 -14.85 0.70 -16.96
C VAL A 47 -14.99 2.21 -16.76
N ASN A 48 -14.46 2.76 -15.67
CA ASN A 48 -14.45 4.21 -15.46
C ASN A 48 -13.57 4.94 -16.48
N THR A 49 -12.38 4.41 -16.77
CA THR A 49 -11.49 4.97 -17.81
C THR A 49 -12.22 5.00 -19.16
N PHE A 50 -12.94 3.93 -19.49
CA PHE A 50 -13.72 3.86 -20.72
C PHE A 50 -14.85 4.90 -20.76
N LEU A 51 -15.62 5.03 -19.67
CA LEU A 51 -16.70 6.01 -19.55
C LEU A 51 -16.17 7.46 -19.53
N GLY A 52 -14.96 7.68 -19.02
CA GLY A 52 -14.30 8.98 -18.94
C GLY A 52 -13.56 9.42 -20.21
N ALA A 53 -13.23 8.49 -21.10
CA ALA A 53 -12.42 8.75 -22.30
C ALA A 53 -12.99 9.87 -23.20
N GLY A 54 -14.31 10.04 -23.25
CA GLY A 54 -14.98 11.10 -24.01
C GLY A 54 -14.62 12.52 -23.55
N LYS A 55 -14.20 12.70 -22.29
CA LYS A 55 -13.80 14.00 -21.73
C LYS A 55 -12.36 14.40 -22.07
N VAL A 56 -11.55 13.46 -22.57
CA VAL A 56 -10.10 13.62 -22.82
C VAL A 56 -9.72 13.25 -24.26
N ALA A 57 -10.72 13.09 -25.14
CA ALA A 57 -10.55 12.57 -26.50
C ALA A 57 -9.64 13.44 -27.39
N SER A 58 -9.49 14.73 -27.08
CA SER A 58 -8.56 15.64 -27.75
C SER A 58 -7.12 15.36 -27.32
N GLY A 59 -6.47 14.40 -27.99
CA GLY A 59 -5.03 14.10 -27.82
C GLY A 59 -4.72 12.60 -27.71
N LEU A 60 -5.68 11.78 -27.24
CA LEU A 60 -5.49 10.34 -27.10
C LEU A 60 -5.24 9.61 -28.43
N GLY A 61 -5.86 10.09 -29.52
CA GLY A 61 -5.70 9.50 -30.86
C GLY A 61 -4.27 9.61 -31.42
N GLU A 62 -3.61 10.76 -31.25
CA GLU A 62 -2.23 10.95 -31.72
C GLU A 62 -1.23 10.15 -30.89
N SER A 63 -1.42 10.09 -29.57
CA SER A 63 -0.60 9.29 -28.67
C SER A 63 -0.75 7.79 -28.93
N ALA A 64 -1.98 7.32 -29.16
CA ALA A 64 -2.24 5.91 -29.52
C ALA A 64 -1.56 5.50 -30.84
N ILE A 65 -1.51 6.40 -31.83
CA ILE A 65 -0.79 6.15 -33.10
C ILE A 65 0.73 6.04 -32.86
N ARG A 66 1.31 6.87 -31.99
CA ARG A 66 2.74 6.81 -31.66
C ARG A 66 3.13 5.55 -30.89
N LEU A 67 2.19 5.01 -30.12
CA LEU A 67 2.37 3.77 -29.37
C LEU A 67 2.19 2.53 -30.22
N PHE A 68 1.55 2.63 -31.39
CA PHE A 68 1.33 1.52 -32.30
C PHE A 68 2.65 0.90 -32.76
N ARG A 69 2.74 -0.43 -32.67
CA ARG A 69 3.86 -1.21 -33.20
C ARG A 69 3.37 -2.05 -34.38
N PRO A 70 4.17 -2.25 -35.44
CA PRO A 70 3.72 -3.02 -36.60
C PRO A 70 3.18 -4.43 -36.28
N TYR A 71 3.73 -5.08 -35.25
CA TYR A 71 3.25 -6.39 -34.80
C TYR A 71 1.87 -6.35 -34.14
N ASP A 72 1.37 -5.17 -33.73
CA ASP A 72 0.03 -5.05 -33.16
C ASP A 72 -1.07 -5.33 -34.20
N LEU A 73 -0.74 -5.31 -35.50
CA LEU A 73 -1.63 -5.79 -36.58
C LEU A 73 -2.09 -7.23 -36.36
N LEU A 74 -1.29 -8.06 -35.68
CA LEU A 74 -1.66 -9.45 -35.39
C LEU A 74 -2.90 -9.56 -34.50
N TYR A 75 -3.19 -8.56 -33.65
CA TYR A 75 -4.37 -8.55 -32.77
C TYR A 75 -5.67 -8.21 -33.51
N VAL A 76 -5.59 -7.66 -34.72
CA VAL A 76 -6.76 -7.10 -35.45
C VAL A 76 -6.90 -7.62 -36.88
N ILE A 77 -5.89 -8.31 -37.43
CA ILE A 77 -5.90 -8.79 -38.82
C ILE A 77 -7.03 -9.80 -39.08
N ASP A 78 -7.35 -10.60 -38.08
CA ASP A 78 -8.46 -11.55 -38.09
C ASP A 78 -9.84 -10.88 -38.19
N LEU A 79 -9.99 -9.66 -37.66
CA LEU A 79 -11.19 -8.83 -37.82
C LEU A 79 -11.44 -8.44 -39.27
N VAL A 80 -10.41 -8.49 -40.12
CA VAL A 80 -10.51 -8.26 -41.57
C VAL A 80 -10.62 -9.58 -42.32
N ILE A 81 -9.78 -10.57 -41.98
CA ILE A 81 -9.74 -11.86 -42.68
C ILE A 81 -11.05 -12.65 -42.50
N LEU A 82 -11.60 -12.74 -41.29
CA LEU A 82 -12.78 -13.57 -41.02
C LEU A 82 -14.02 -13.09 -41.79
N PRO A 83 -14.37 -11.79 -41.82
CA PRO A 83 -15.44 -11.29 -42.68
C PRO A 83 -15.20 -11.53 -44.17
N ILE A 84 -13.96 -11.38 -44.66
CA ILE A 84 -13.61 -11.65 -46.07
C ILE A 84 -13.82 -13.12 -46.39
N LEU A 85 -13.37 -14.04 -45.53
CA LEU A 85 -13.53 -15.48 -45.73
C LEU A 85 -15.00 -15.89 -45.69
N LEU A 86 -15.82 -15.29 -44.83
CA LEU A 86 -17.28 -15.51 -44.82
C LEU A 86 -17.93 -14.97 -46.10
N TRP A 87 -17.57 -13.75 -46.52
CA TRP A 87 -18.12 -13.13 -47.73
C TRP A 87 -17.74 -13.89 -49.01
N ARG A 88 -16.49 -14.34 -49.11
CA ARG A 88 -15.98 -15.15 -50.23
C ARG A 88 -16.35 -16.63 -50.14
N LYS A 89 -17.13 -17.04 -49.12
CA LYS A 89 -17.51 -18.43 -48.85
C LYS A 89 -16.32 -19.39 -48.64
N GLY A 90 -15.17 -18.87 -48.23
CA GLY A 90 -14.03 -19.66 -47.74
C GLY A 90 -14.35 -20.31 -46.39
N ILE A 91 -15.21 -19.69 -45.59
CA ILE A 91 -15.89 -20.32 -44.45
C ILE A 91 -17.32 -20.62 -44.90
N LYS A 92 -17.71 -21.90 -44.85
CA LYS A 92 -19.08 -22.32 -45.17
C LYS A 92 -19.98 -22.02 -43.97
N GLU A 93 -20.98 -21.18 -44.18
CA GLU A 93 -22.03 -20.94 -43.19
C GLU A 93 -22.92 -22.19 -43.07
N GLU A 94 -23.21 -22.60 -41.84
CA GLU A 94 -24.17 -23.67 -41.58
C GLU A 94 -25.58 -23.27 -42.04
N GLU A 95 -26.28 -24.19 -42.70
CA GLU A 95 -27.65 -23.95 -43.18
C GLU A 95 -28.68 -24.01 -42.04
N ARG A 96 -28.36 -24.73 -40.97
CA ARG A 96 -29.26 -24.97 -39.84
C ARG A 96 -28.77 -24.25 -38.59
N PRO A 97 -29.66 -23.60 -37.83
CA PRO A 97 -29.27 -22.99 -36.57
C PRO A 97 -28.89 -24.05 -35.54
N VAL A 98 -27.99 -23.66 -34.64
CA VAL A 98 -27.62 -24.50 -33.49
C VAL A 98 -28.85 -24.78 -32.63
N ARG A 99 -29.04 -26.05 -32.25
CA ARG A 99 -30.16 -26.46 -31.39
C ARG A 99 -30.02 -25.77 -30.02
N ALA A 100 -31.12 -25.32 -29.41
CA ALA A 100 -31.07 -24.59 -28.14
C ALA A 100 -30.34 -25.38 -27.04
N ARG A 101 -30.60 -26.69 -26.96
CA ARG A 101 -29.89 -27.59 -26.04
C ARG A 101 -28.37 -27.58 -26.22
N MET A 102 -27.88 -27.38 -27.44
CA MET A 102 -26.46 -27.31 -27.74
C MET A 102 -25.88 -25.93 -27.41
N ALA A 103 -26.60 -24.85 -27.70
CA ALA A 103 -26.21 -23.50 -27.26
C ALA A 103 -26.13 -23.42 -25.72
N PHE A 104 -27.11 -24.01 -25.04
CA PHE A 104 -27.11 -24.17 -23.59
C PHE A 104 -25.94 -25.01 -23.10
N ALA A 105 -25.69 -26.18 -23.72
CA ALA A 105 -24.55 -27.02 -23.37
C ALA A 105 -23.20 -26.28 -23.51
N MET A 106 -23.02 -25.48 -24.57
CA MET A 106 -21.81 -24.66 -24.76
C MET A 106 -21.69 -23.54 -23.72
N THR A 107 -22.81 -22.92 -23.33
CA THR A 107 -22.84 -21.90 -22.27
C THR A 107 -22.46 -22.54 -20.93
N ALA A 108 -23.10 -23.65 -20.57
CA ALA A 108 -22.84 -24.39 -19.35
C ALA A 108 -21.39 -24.90 -19.29
N LEU A 109 -20.86 -25.44 -20.38
CA LEU A 109 -19.45 -25.83 -20.49
C LEU A 109 -18.52 -24.63 -20.29
N SER A 110 -18.85 -23.47 -20.85
CA SER A 110 -18.04 -22.26 -20.67
C SER A 110 -18.01 -21.79 -19.22
N VAL A 111 -19.15 -21.86 -18.52
CA VAL A 111 -19.24 -21.55 -17.09
C VAL A 111 -18.45 -22.57 -16.26
N LEU A 112 -18.55 -23.86 -16.60
CA LEU A 112 -17.79 -24.91 -15.93
C LEU A 112 -16.27 -24.71 -16.08
N VAL A 113 -15.80 -24.45 -17.30
CA VAL A 113 -14.38 -24.18 -17.58
C VAL A 113 -13.91 -22.92 -16.85
N PHE A 114 -14.71 -21.85 -16.87
CA PHE A 114 -14.38 -20.63 -16.12
C PHE A 114 -14.33 -20.88 -14.61
N SER A 115 -15.28 -21.65 -14.06
CA SER A 115 -15.32 -21.99 -12.64
C SER A 115 -14.12 -22.85 -12.24
N GLY A 116 -13.71 -23.79 -13.11
CA GLY A 116 -12.48 -24.56 -12.93
C GLY A 116 -11.23 -23.69 -12.95
N ASN A 117 -11.13 -22.75 -13.90
CA ASN A 117 -10.02 -21.80 -13.96
C ASN A 117 -9.99 -20.87 -12.74
N LEU A 118 -11.14 -20.36 -12.30
CA LEU A 118 -11.25 -19.54 -11.10
C LEU A 118 -10.86 -20.33 -9.85
N PHE A 119 -11.27 -21.60 -9.75
CA PHE A 119 -10.86 -22.47 -8.64
C PHE A 119 -9.35 -22.69 -8.63
N LEU A 120 -8.73 -22.96 -9.78
CA LEU A 120 -7.26 -23.09 -9.88
C LEU A 120 -6.55 -21.77 -9.55
N ALA A 121 -7.09 -20.64 -10.01
CA ALA A 121 -6.55 -19.32 -9.72
C ALA A 121 -6.66 -18.96 -8.23
N GLU A 122 -7.77 -19.33 -7.57
CA GLU A 122 -7.97 -19.14 -6.14
C GLU A 122 -7.09 -20.09 -5.31
N ALA A 123 -6.83 -21.30 -5.80
CA ALA A 123 -5.92 -22.24 -5.16
C ALA A 123 -4.46 -21.79 -5.24
N ASP A 124 -4.04 -21.22 -6.37
CA ASP A 124 -2.70 -20.65 -6.56
C ASP A 124 -2.56 -19.29 -5.85
N ARG A 125 -3.61 -18.47 -5.89
CA ARG A 125 -3.69 -17.18 -5.22
C ARG A 125 -4.99 -17.05 -4.40
N PRO A 126 -4.97 -17.43 -3.12
CA PRO A 126 -6.12 -17.30 -2.25
C PRO A 126 -6.61 -15.85 -2.15
N GLU A 127 -7.93 -15.71 -2.14
CA GLU A 127 -8.68 -14.47 -2.05
C GLU A 127 -8.46 -13.53 -3.25
N LEU A 128 -8.31 -14.07 -4.47
CA LEU A 128 -7.95 -13.31 -5.66
C LEU A 128 -8.94 -12.17 -5.97
N LEU A 129 -10.24 -12.43 -5.82
CA LEU A 129 -11.31 -11.46 -6.11
C LEU A 129 -11.59 -10.49 -4.95
N THR A 130 -11.10 -10.79 -3.75
CA THR A 130 -11.37 -10.02 -2.53
C THR A 130 -10.16 -9.22 -2.05
N ARG A 131 -8.93 -9.64 -2.34
CA ARG A 131 -7.68 -8.91 -2.07
C ARG A 131 -7.15 -8.26 -3.34
N THR A 132 -7.94 -7.44 -4.04
CA THR A 132 -7.54 -6.90 -5.36
C THR A 132 -6.38 -5.90 -5.27
N PHE A 133 -5.15 -6.42 -5.25
CA PHE A 133 -3.92 -5.65 -5.05
C PHE A 133 -3.23 -5.19 -6.33
N SER A 134 -3.40 -5.93 -7.42
CA SER A 134 -2.95 -5.53 -8.75
C SER A 134 -3.91 -6.05 -9.82
N ARG A 135 -4.20 -5.19 -10.80
CA ARG A 135 -5.01 -5.53 -11.96
C ARG A 135 -4.29 -6.54 -12.86
N ASP A 136 -2.96 -6.55 -12.84
CA ASP A 136 -2.13 -7.50 -13.60
C ASP A 136 -2.41 -8.94 -13.18
N TYR A 137 -2.53 -9.19 -11.87
CA TYR A 137 -2.82 -10.53 -11.37
C TYR A 137 -4.24 -10.97 -11.74
N LEU A 138 -5.24 -10.08 -11.61
CA LEU A 138 -6.60 -10.38 -12.05
C LEU A 138 -6.66 -10.74 -13.53
N ILE A 139 -5.93 -10.02 -14.38
CA ILE A 139 -5.91 -10.25 -15.82
C ILE A 139 -5.05 -11.47 -16.19
N LYS A 140 -3.93 -11.71 -15.50
CA LYS A 140 -3.09 -12.90 -15.66
C LYS A 140 -3.89 -14.18 -15.41
N TYR A 141 -4.69 -14.23 -14.35
CA TYR A 141 -5.45 -15.42 -13.99
C TYR A 141 -6.81 -15.53 -14.71
N LEU A 142 -7.52 -14.42 -14.91
CA LEU A 142 -8.92 -14.45 -15.37
C LEU A 142 -9.13 -13.86 -16.78
N GLY A 143 -8.15 -13.10 -17.28
CA GLY A 143 -8.21 -12.41 -18.56
C GLY A 143 -8.97 -11.08 -18.54
N VAL A 144 -8.72 -10.27 -19.57
CA VAL A 144 -9.24 -8.88 -19.71
C VAL A 144 -10.77 -8.84 -19.68
N ASN A 145 -11.46 -9.82 -20.28
CA ASN A 145 -12.92 -9.86 -20.31
C ASN A 145 -13.53 -10.04 -18.92
N ALA A 146 -12.98 -10.96 -18.12
CA ALA A 146 -13.47 -11.21 -16.76
C ALA A 146 -13.17 -10.02 -15.84
N PHE A 147 -11.97 -9.45 -15.95
CA PHE A 147 -11.59 -8.22 -15.27
C PHE A 147 -12.57 -7.07 -15.58
N THR A 148 -12.91 -6.85 -16.85
CA THR A 148 -13.81 -5.76 -17.25
C THR A 148 -15.22 -5.91 -16.64
N VAL A 149 -15.74 -7.13 -16.56
CA VAL A 149 -17.03 -7.40 -15.89
C VAL A 149 -16.93 -7.17 -14.39
N TYR A 150 -15.87 -7.69 -13.76
CA TYR A 150 -15.62 -7.50 -12.33
C TYR A 150 -15.53 -6.01 -11.97
N ASP A 151 -14.71 -5.25 -12.69
CA ASP A 151 -14.52 -3.82 -12.50
C ASP A 151 -15.83 -3.03 -12.75
N GLY A 152 -16.64 -3.44 -13.72
CA GLY A 152 -17.96 -2.86 -13.96
C GLY A 152 -18.94 -3.02 -12.80
N ILE A 153 -18.97 -4.21 -12.18
CA ILE A 153 -19.81 -4.48 -11.01
C ILE A 153 -19.35 -3.63 -9.82
N GLN A 154 -18.04 -3.56 -9.56
CA GLN A 154 -17.51 -2.76 -8.46
C GLN A 154 -17.75 -1.26 -8.68
N THR A 155 -17.57 -0.79 -9.91
CA THR A 155 -17.87 0.58 -10.31
C THR A 155 -19.35 0.92 -10.08
N TYR A 156 -20.27 0.03 -10.46
CA TYR A 156 -21.71 0.26 -10.25
C TYR A 156 -22.06 0.38 -8.76
N LYS A 157 -21.60 -0.57 -7.93
CA LYS A 157 -21.84 -0.55 -6.48
C LYS A 157 -21.30 0.73 -5.83
N THR A 158 -20.06 1.08 -6.16
CA THR A 158 -19.40 2.29 -5.65
C THR A 158 -20.17 3.55 -6.03
N ASN A 159 -20.57 3.67 -7.30
CA ASN A 159 -21.30 4.84 -7.78
C ASN A 159 -22.68 4.97 -7.15
N GLN A 160 -23.35 3.85 -6.82
CA GLN A 160 -24.63 3.89 -6.13
C GLN A 160 -24.50 4.45 -4.71
N VAL A 161 -23.60 3.88 -3.89
CA VAL A 161 -23.38 4.35 -2.50
C VAL A 161 -22.97 5.82 -2.50
N ARG A 162 -22.06 6.19 -3.39
CA ARG A 162 -21.62 7.58 -3.54
C ARG A 162 -22.75 8.53 -3.93
N ALA A 163 -23.69 8.10 -4.78
CA ALA A 163 -24.82 8.92 -5.22
C ALA A 163 -25.90 9.09 -4.12
N GLU A 164 -26.01 8.13 -3.21
CA GLU A 164 -26.93 8.19 -2.06
C GLU A 164 -26.36 9.01 -0.89
N ALA A 165 -25.03 9.19 -0.84
CA ALA A 165 -24.35 9.94 0.23
C ALA A 165 -24.68 11.44 0.23
N SER A 166 -24.86 11.99 1.43
CA SER A 166 -25.40 13.32 1.69
C SER A 166 -24.55 14.15 2.66
N PRO A 167 -24.72 15.48 2.69
CA PRO A 167 -24.09 16.33 3.70
C PRO A 167 -24.54 16.05 5.15
N ASN A 168 -25.65 15.34 5.36
CA ASN A 168 -26.07 14.97 6.72
C ASN A 168 -25.21 13.83 7.28
N ASP A 169 -24.78 12.89 6.42
CA ASP A 169 -23.89 11.80 6.83
C ASP A 169 -22.54 12.36 7.30
N LEU A 170 -22.08 13.46 6.69
CA LEU A 170 -20.88 14.18 7.13
C LEU A 170 -21.02 14.79 8.53
N LYS A 171 -22.21 15.25 8.95
CA LYS A 171 -22.40 15.83 10.30
C LYS A 171 -22.23 14.81 11.41
N GLU A 172 -22.62 13.56 11.16
CA GLU A 172 -22.40 12.45 12.10
C GLU A 172 -20.90 12.18 12.25
N VAL A 173 -20.16 12.19 11.13
CA VAL A 173 -18.69 12.09 11.11
C VAL A 173 -18.05 13.26 11.88
N GLU A 174 -18.44 14.50 11.61
CA GLU A 174 -17.92 15.68 12.30
C GLU A 174 -18.15 15.62 13.82
N SER A 175 -19.33 15.13 14.22
CA SER A 175 -19.67 14.98 15.65
C SER A 175 -18.78 13.94 16.33
N TYR A 176 -18.58 12.78 15.68
CA TYR A 176 -17.68 11.74 16.16
C TYR A 176 -16.24 12.27 16.31
N VAL A 177 -15.69 12.86 15.25
CA VAL A 177 -14.30 13.36 15.25
C VAL A 177 -14.09 14.42 16.33
N LYS A 178 -15.05 15.32 16.54
CA LYS A 178 -14.96 16.36 17.57
C LYS A 178 -14.99 15.79 18.98
N GLU A 179 -15.79 14.75 19.24
CA GLU A 179 -15.84 14.07 20.54
C GLU A 179 -14.60 13.21 20.77
N HIS A 180 -14.05 12.64 19.71
CA HIS A 180 -12.87 11.79 19.72
C HIS A 180 -11.55 12.56 19.56
N TYR A 181 -11.55 13.89 19.61
CA TYR A 181 -10.34 14.69 19.45
C TYR A 181 -9.48 14.68 20.74
N ALA A 182 -8.18 14.40 20.61
CA ALA A 182 -7.19 14.54 21.68
C ALA A 182 -6.32 15.78 21.45
N ALA A 183 -6.25 16.67 22.44
CA ALA A 183 -5.47 17.90 22.33
C ALA A 183 -3.96 17.60 22.34
N PRO A 184 -3.13 18.35 21.60
CA PRO A 184 -1.68 18.14 21.59
C PRO A 184 -1.06 18.39 22.97
N ASN A 185 -0.07 17.59 23.33
CA ASN A 185 0.76 17.87 24.49
C ASN A 185 1.70 19.07 24.21
N SER A 186 1.65 20.08 25.07
CA SER A 186 2.40 21.33 24.92
C SER A 186 3.93 21.15 24.92
N ASP A 187 4.44 20.07 25.52
CA ASP A 187 5.88 19.79 25.58
C ASP A 187 6.46 19.30 24.25
N TYR A 188 5.62 18.76 23.37
CA TYR A 188 5.98 18.16 22.09
C TYR A 188 5.45 18.92 20.88
N TYR A 189 4.36 19.67 21.05
CA TYR A 189 3.74 20.40 19.96
C TYR A 189 4.72 21.35 19.25
N GLY A 190 4.94 21.12 17.96
CA GLY A 190 5.83 21.93 17.14
C GLY A 190 7.33 21.72 17.38
N ILE A 191 7.76 20.71 18.13
CA ILE A 191 9.19 20.43 18.38
C ILE A 191 9.99 20.17 17.08
N ALA A 192 9.31 19.72 16.02
CA ALA A 192 9.88 19.45 14.70
C ALA A 192 9.41 20.45 13.62
N LYS A 193 8.80 21.58 14.00
CA LYS A 193 8.25 22.56 13.07
C LYS A 193 9.28 23.02 12.03
N GLY A 194 8.90 22.95 10.75
CA GLY A 194 9.72 23.39 9.62
C GLY A 194 10.85 22.43 9.22
N ARG A 195 11.01 21.28 9.90
CA ARG A 195 11.93 20.22 9.48
C ARG A 195 11.38 19.45 8.29
N ASN A 196 12.26 18.87 7.47
CA ASN A 196 11.85 17.89 6.48
C ASN A 196 11.27 16.65 7.17
N VAL A 197 10.31 15.99 6.54
CA VAL A 197 9.80 14.69 6.98
C VAL A 197 10.30 13.62 6.03
N ILE A 198 10.96 12.60 6.59
CA ILE A 198 11.42 11.42 5.86
C ILE A 198 10.75 10.21 6.48
N THR A 199 9.75 9.68 5.79
CA THR A 199 9.02 8.48 6.20
C THR A 199 9.64 7.27 5.52
N ILE A 200 9.97 6.24 6.30
CA ILE A 200 10.53 4.97 5.86
C ILE A 200 9.55 3.86 6.28
N HIS A 201 8.95 3.24 5.28
CA HIS A 201 8.07 2.08 5.44
C HIS A 201 8.93 0.82 5.48
N LEU A 202 8.83 0.06 6.57
CA LEU A 202 9.56 -1.16 6.85
C LEU A 202 8.68 -2.37 6.52
N GLU A 203 8.74 -2.83 5.26
CA GLU A 203 7.85 -3.88 4.73
C GLU A 203 7.83 -5.12 5.61
N SER A 204 6.61 -5.52 6.01
CA SER A 204 6.30 -6.73 6.77
C SER A 204 7.10 -6.89 8.08
N LEU A 205 7.67 -5.80 8.63
CA LEU A 205 8.49 -5.84 9.83
C LEU A 205 7.60 -5.79 11.09
N GLN A 206 7.67 -6.83 11.92
CA GLN A 206 6.92 -6.92 13.18
C GLN A 206 7.77 -6.52 14.38
N GLN A 207 7.12 -6.00 15.43
CA GLN A 207 7.78 -5.46 16.63
C GLN A 207 8.68 -6.48 17.33
N PHE A 208 8.32 -7.77 17.29
CA PHE A 208 9.08 -8.83 17.97
C PHE A 208 10.52 -8.96 17.48
N VAL A 209 10.86 -8.41 16.31
CA VAL A 209 12.21 -8.45 15.74
C VAL A 209 13.14 -7.45 16.42
N ILE A 210 12.60 -6.37 17.00
CA ILE A 210 13.38 -5.42 17.78
C ILE A 210 14.01 -6.16 18.97
N ASP A 211 15.33 -6.01 19.13
CA ASP A 211 16.19 -6.72 20.09
C ASP A 211 16.24 -8.25 19.95
N TYR A 212 15.62 -8.82 18.93
CA TYR A 212 15.62 -10.26 18.72
C TYR A 212 16.96 -10.76 18.19
N LYS A 213 17.38 -11.91 18.74
CA LYS A 213 18.61 -12.62 18.34
C LYS A 213 18.24 -13.98 17.78
N LEU A 214 18.57 -14.18 16.51
CA LEU A 214 18.42 -15.48 15.88
C LEU A 214 19.60 -16.38 16.27
N LYS A 215 19.32 -17.59 16.75
CA LYS A 215 20.31 -18.65 16.91
C LYS A 215 20.49 -19.39 15.60
N ASP A 216 21.73 -19.45 15.12
CA ASP A 216 22.07 -20.27 13.95
C ASP A 216 22.22 -21.76 14.30
N GLU A 217 22.54 -22.57 13.30
CA GLU A 217 22.75 -24.02 13.42
C GLU A 217 23.90 -24.41 14.37
N ASN A 218 24.85 -23.50 14.60
CA ASN A 218 25.99 -23.69 15.51
C ASN A 218 25.71 -23.16 16.93
N GLY A 219 24.51 -22.61 17.16
CA GLY A 219 24.09 -22.01 18.42
C GLY A 219 24.62 -20.60 18.65
N GLN A 220 25.22 -19.96 17.65
CA GLN A 220 25.66 -18.56 17.73
C GLN A 220 24.44 -17.64 17.58
N GLU A 221 24.36 -16.62 18.44
CA GLU A 221 23.31 -15.61 18.40
C GLU A 221 23.69 -14.43 17.50
N HIS A 222 22.77 -14.03 16.63
CA HIS A 222 22.91 -12.91 15.69
C HIS A 222 21.76 -11.93 15.86
N GLU A 223 22.06 -10.66 16.16
CA GLU A 223 21.06 -9.60 16.21
C GLU A 223 20.45 -9.39 14.82
N VAL A 224 19.13 -9.43 14.73
CA VAL A 224 18.45 -9.36 13.43
C VAL A 224 18.40 -7.93 12.90
N THR A 225 18.12 -6.95 13.76
CA THR A 225 17.99 -5.53 13.37
C THR A 225 18.85 -4.59 14.23
N PRO A 226 20.18 -4.75 14.26
CA PRO A 226 21.05 -3.98 15.16
C PRO A 226 20.94 -2.45 14.97
N PHE A 227 20.76 -1.97 13.73
CA PHE A 227 20.62 -0.53 13.50
C PHE A 227 19.28 -0.01 14.02
N LEU A 228 18.17 -0.66 13.68
CA LEU A 228 16.84 -0.27 14.16
C LEU A 228 16.74 -0.38 15.68
N ASN A 229 17.38 -1.38 16.31
CA ASN A 229 17.47 -1.46 17.77
C ASN A 229 18.15 -0.20 18.34
N SER A 230 19.26 0.24 17.76
CA SER A 230 19.95 1.46 18.20
C SER A 230 19.09 2.73 18.10
N ILE A 231 18.23 2.81 17.07
CA ILE A 231 17.30 3.92 16.90
C ILE A 231 16.14 3.81 17.88
N PHE A 232 15.60 2.60 18.10
CA PHE A 232 14.50 2.32 19.01
C PHE A 232 14.83 2.72 20.46
N HIS A 233 16.08 2.48 20.89
CA HIS A 233 16.57 2.82 22.24
C HIS A 233 17.12 4.24 22.40
N SER A 234 17.09 5.07 21.36
CA SER A 234 17.64 6.43 21.41
C SER A 234 16.70 7.42 22.10
N ASN A 235 17.23 8.27 22.99
CA ASN A 235 16.48 9.38 23.59
C ASN A 235 16.04 10.46 22.57
N SER A 236 16.59 10.42 21.35
CA SER A 236 16.13 11.28 20.25
C SER A 236 14.97 10.68 19.46
N THR A 237 14.49 9.49 19.82
CA THR A 237 13.40 8.79 19.15
C THR A 237 12.22 8.61 20.10
N PHE A 238 11.01 8.93 19.65
CA PHE A 238 9.80 8.42 20.29
C PHE A 238 9.50 7.04 19.70
N SER A 239 9.71 5.98 20.48
CA SER A 239 9.60 4.59 20.03
C SER A 239 8.43 3.91 20.72
N PHE A 240 7.49 3.33 19.98
CA PHE A 240 6.28 2.75 20.57
C PHE A 240 6.32 1.22 20.51
N ASP A 241 6.24 0.56 21.68
CA ASP A 241 6.29 -0.90 21.77
C ASP A 241 4.91 -1.57 21.83
N ASN A 242 3.84 -0.78 22.01
CA ASN A 242 2.44 -1.21 21.92
C ASN A 242 1.71 -0.57 20.73
N PHE A 243 2.40 -0.47 19.59
CA PHE A 243 1.83 0.02 18.34
C PHE A 243 1.42 -1.15 17.43
N PHE A 244 0.19 -1.12 16.91
CA PHE A 244 -0.39 -2.21 16.14
C PHE A 244 -0.76 -1.78 14.72
N HIS A 245 -0.52 -2.66 13.75
CA HIS A 245 -1.10 -2.44 12.42
C HIS A 245 -2.62 -2.60 12.46
N GLN A 246 -3.31 -1.88 11.58
CA GLN A 246 -4.78 -1.90 11.50
C GLN A 246 -5.26 -2.23 10.08
N VAL A 247 -4.42 -2.97 9.34
CA VAL A 247 -4.68 -3.33 7.93
C VAL A 247 -5.62 -4.52 7.81
N LYS A 248 -6.13 -4.75 6.59
CA LYS A 248 -6.81 -6.00 6.24
C LYS A 248 -6.41 -6.50 4.87
N ALA A 249 -7.31 -6.41 3.89
CA ALA A 249 -7.11 -6.98 2.57
C ALA A 249 -6.19 -6.12 1.69
N GLY A 250 -6.09 -4.81 1.98
CA GLY A 250 -5.22 -3.89 1.28
C GLY A 250 -3.77 -3.89 1.79
N LYS A 251 -3.47 -4.56 2.90
CA LYS A 251 -2.11 -4.76 3.43
C LYS A 251 -1.33 -3.44 3.44
N THR A 252 -0.20 -3.36 2.73
CA THR A 252 0.61 -2.16 2.50
C THR A 252 -0.23 -0.92 2.15
N SER A 253 -1.22 -1.04 1.25
CA SER A 253 -2.06 0.11 0.87
C SER A 253 -3.07 0.54 1.94
N ASP A 254 -3.47 -0.37 2.84
CA ASP A 254 -4.28 0.00 4.01
C ASP A 254 -3.41 0.76 5.02
N ALA A 255 -2.18 0.29 5.27
CA ALA A 255 -1.21 0.99 6.12
C ALA A 255 -0.95 2.40 5.58
N GLU A 256 -0.73 2.55 4.28
CA GLU A 256 -0.61 3.87 3.66
C GLU A 256 -1.89 4.71 3.80
N THR A 257 -3.08 4.11 3.78
CA THR A 257 -4.33 4.85 4.04
C THR A 257 -4.34 5.40 5.47
N LEU A 258 -3.99 4.57 6.45
CA LEU A 258 -3.94 4.89 7.87
C LEU A 258 -2.91 6.00 8.14
N MET A 259 -1.68 5.82 7.66
CA MET A 259 -0.57 6.73 7.88
C MET A 259 -0.74 8.08 7.16
N GLU A 260 -1.36 8.11 5.98
CA GLU A 260 -1.51 9.35 5.20
C GLU A 260 -2.81 10.10 5.47
N ASN A 261 -3.86 9.44 5.98
CA ASN A 261 -5.18 10.06 6.15
C ASN A 261 -5.77 9.95 7.56
N SER A 262 -5.20 9.13 8.45
CA SER A 262 -5.85 8.75 9.71
C SER A 262 -7.26 8.15 9.49
N LEU A 263 -7.38 7.34 8.43
CA LEU A 263 -8.60 6.59 8.07
C LEU A 263 -8.24 5.11 7.88
N PHE A 264 -9.19 4.22 8.17
CA PHE A 264 -9.00 2.79 7.92
C PHE A 264 -9.13 2.47 6.43
N GLY A 265 -8.39 1.45 5.99
CA GLY A 265 -8.64 0.77 4.71
C GLY A 265 -10.04 0.14 4.65
N LEU A 266 -10.43 -0.51 3.55
CA LEU A 266 -11.80 -1.08 3.43
C LEU A 266 -11.96 -2.40 4.18
N ASN A 267 -13.18 -2.71 4.62
CA ASN A 267 -13.49 -4.00 5.26
C ASN A 267 -13.36 -5.18 4.26
N GLN A 268 -13.41 -4.90 2.96
CA GLN A 268 -13.14 -5.84 1.88
C GLN A 268 -12.41 -5.15 0.71
N GLY A 269 -11.35 -5.79 0.21
CA GLY A 269 -10.48 -5.22 -0.81
C GLY A 269 -9.63 -4.06 -0.32
N SER A 270 -9.01 -3.34 -1.25
CA SER A 270 -8.16 -2.18 -0.96
C SER A 270 -8.90 -0.88 -1.27
N LEU A 271 -8.72 0.11 -0.39
CA LEU A 271 -9.20 1.47 -0.62
C LEU A 271 -8.53 2.09 -1.84
N PHE A 272 -7.20 1.98 -1.95
CA PHE A 272 -6.45 2.57 -3.06
C PHE A 272 -6.93 2.02 -4.41
N SER A 273 -7.09 0.69 -4.52
CA SER A 273 -7.52 0.04 -5.75
C SER A 273 -8.95 0.39 -6.17
N GLN A 274 -9.87 0.56 -5.22
CA GLN A 274 -11.30 0.70 -5.50
C GLN A 274 -11.77 2.17 -5.56
N LEU A 275 -11.28 2.99 -4.63
CA LEU A 275 -11.76 4.34 -4.34
C LEU A 275 -10.67 5.41 -4.41
N GLY A 276 -9.39 5.04 -4.25
CA GLY A 276 -8.27 5.98 -4.17
C GLY A 276 -8.12 6.92 -5.37
N GLY A 277 -8.42 6.46 -6.58
CA GLY A 277 -8.41 7.31 -7.78
C GLY A 277 -9.65 8.19 -7.99
N LYS A 278 -10.60 8.22 -7.04
CA LYS A 278 -11.93 8.85 -7.19
C LYS A 278 -12.33 9.72 -6.01
N ASN A 279 -11.95 9.32 -4.81
CA ASN A 279 -12.36 9.99 -3.59
C ASN A 279 -11.57 11.29 -3.38
N THR A 280 -12.22 12.21 -2.66
CA THR A 280 -11.59 13.39 -2.10
C THR A 280 -10.87 13.01 -0.81
N PHE A 281 -9.64 13.49 -0.63
CA PHE A 281 -8.83 13.22 0.57
C PHE A 281 -8.34 14.51 1.22
N GLN A 282 -7.94 14.40 2.48
CA GLN A 282 -7.22 15.43 3.25
C GLN A 282 -5.97 14.78 3.83
N ALA A 283 -5.05 14.40 2.94
CA ALA A 283 -3.90 13.56 3.28
C ALA A 283 -2.70 14.39 3.76
N ALA A 284 -1.72 13.74 4.39
CA ALA A 284 -0.49 14.36 4.87
C ALA A 284 0.23 15.26 3.83
N PRO A 285 0.50 14.81 2.58
CA PRO A 285 1.16 15.67 1.59
C PRO A 285 0.35 16.93 1.25
N ASP A 286 -0.99 16.84 1.17
CA ASP A 286 -1.84 17.99 0.93
C ASP A 286 -1.88 18.96 2.13
N ILE A 287 -2.09 18.42 3.34
CA ILE A 287 -2.10 19.21 4.59
C ILE A 287 -0.79 19.97 4.75
N LEU A 288 0.36 19.30 4.59
CA LEU A 288 1.68 19.91 4.79
C LEU A 288 2.04 20.90 3.69
N LYS A 289 1.60 20.65 2.45
CA LYS A 289 1.76 21.62 1.35
C LYS A 289 1.01 22.91 1.64
N GLN A 290 -0.25 22.82 2.05
CA GLN A 290 -1.11 24.00 2.25
C GLN A 290 -0.83 24.75 3.56
N THR A 291 -0.41 24.05 4.63
CA THR A 291 -0.15 24.68 5.93
C THR A 291 1.32 25.05 6.16
N GLY A 292 2.26 24.31 5.55
CA GLY A 292 3.69 24.47 5.77
C GLY A 292 4.52 24.71 4.51
N GLY A 293 3.92 24.67 3.30
CA GLY A 293 4.65 24.86 2.04
C GLY A 293 5.54 23.68 1.66
N TYR A 294 5.26 22.47 2.15
CA TYR A 294 6.09 21.29 1.91
C TYR A 294 6.01 20.83 0.45
N THR A 295 7.15 20.45 -0.11
CA THR A 295 7.20 19.65 -1.35
C THR A 295 7.04 18.18 -0.99
N SER A 296 6.27 17.40 -1.75
CA SER A 296 5.99 16.00 -1.39
C SER A 296 6.47 14.99 -2.44
N ALA A 297 7.06 13.88 -1.99
CA ALA A 297 7.55 12.82 -2.88
C ALA A 297 7.40 11.41 -2.30
N ALA A 298 6.88 10.48 -3.10
CA ALA A 298 6.90 9.05 -2.79
C ALA A 298 7.96 8.32 -3.63
N PHE A 299 8.60 7.30 -3.05
CA PHE A 299 9.64 6.48 -3.66
C PHE A 299 9.29 5.00 -3.50
N HIS A 300 9.32 4.23 -4.58
CA HIS A 300 9.07 2.78 -4.52
C HIS A 300 9.75 2.04 -5.67
N GLY A 301 10.43 0.94 -5.35
CA GLY A 301 11.12 0.08 -6.33
C GLY A 301 10.22 -0.84 -7.17
N ASN A 302 8.90 -0.62 -7.18
CA ASN A 302 7.91 -1.39 -7.94
C ASN A 302 7.11 -0.47 -8.87
N SER A 303 6.33 -1.04 -9.79
CA SER A 303 5.45 -0.31 -10.69
C SER A 303 4.47 0.57 -9.91
N GLY A 304 4.30 1.82 -10.36
CA GLY A 304 3.44 2.79 -9.71
C GLY A 304 1.96 2.40 -9.69
N ASN A 305 1.52 1.49 -10.55
CA ASN A 305 0.12 1.03 -10.54
C ASN A 305 -0.15 -0.14 -9.61
N PHE A 306 0.89 -0.72 -9.01
CA PHE A 306 0.69 -1.67 -7.93
C PHE A 306 -0.07 -0.97 -6.80
N TRP A 307 -1.17 -1.58 -6.33
CA TRP A 307 -2.18 -0.95 -5.47
C TRP A 307 -2.89 0.30 -6.03
N ASN A 308 -2.79 0.61 -7.33
CA ASN A 308 -3.34 1.85 -7.92
C ASN A 308 -2.75 3.14 -7.31
N ARG A 309 -1.47 3.12 -6.90
CA ARG A 309 -0.80 4.28 -6.29
C ARG A 309 -0.70 5.47 -7.22
N THR A 310 -0.40 5.28 -8.51
CA THR A 310 -0.32 6.37 -9.50
C THR A 310 -1.56 7.26 -9.48
N GLU A 311 -2.77 6.69 -9.44
CA GLU A 311 -4.00 7.48 -9.42
C GLU A 311 -4.37 7.94 -8.02
N THR A 312 -4.08 7.13 -7.00
CA THR A 312 -4.39 7.48 -5.61
C THR A 312 -3.54 8.66 -5.13
N TYR A 313 -2.23 8.63 -5.36
CA TYR A 313 -1.30 9.68 -4.92
C TYR A 313 -1.62 11.06 -5.52
N LYS A 314 -2.20 11.12 -6.72
CA LYS A 314 -2.69 12.38 -7.29
C LYS A 314 -3.82 12.98 -6.46
N ASN A 315 -4.72 12.14 -5.94
CA ASN A 315 -5.82 12.56 -5.08
C ASN A 315 -5.36 12.78 -3.62
N LEU A 316 -4.27 12.14 -3.18
CA LEU A 316 -3.63 12.47 -1.91
C LEU A 316 -2.84 13.78 -1.98
N GLY A 317 -2.40 14.21 -3.17
CA GLY A 317 -1.70 15.48 -3.38
C GLY A 317 -0.17 15.40 -3.41
N TYR A 318 0.41 14.22 -3.68
CA TYR A 318 1.87 14.09 -3.84
C TYR A 318 2.36 14.81 -5.10
N ASP A 319 3.37 15.67 -4.96
CA ASP A 319 3.98 16.38 -6.10
C ASP A 319 4.78 15.44 -7.01
N TYR A 320 5.47 14.47 -6.42
CA TYR A 320 6.31 13.51 -7.14
C TYR A 320 6.04 12.06 -6.70
N PHE A 321 6.14 11.13 -7.66
CA PHE A 321 6.21 9.70 -7.39
C PHE A 321 7.26 9.06 -8.27
N PHE A 322 8.30 8.52 -7.64
CA PHE A 322 9.39 7.78 -8.28
C PHE A 322 9.13 6.28 -8.10
N ASP A 323 8.50 5.68 -9.10
CA ASP A 323 8.24 4.24 -9.16
C ASP A 323 9.40 3.49 -9.84
N SER A 324 9.27 2.18 -10.07
CA SER A 324 10.31 1.35 -10.71
C SER A 324 10.84 1.91 -12.05
N SER A 325 10.10 2.75 -12.78
CA SER A 325 10.56 3.34 -14.04
C SER A 325 11.72 4.34 -13.88
N TYR A 326 11.98 4.79 -12.65
CA TYR A 326 13.08 5.69 -12.29
C TYR A 326 14.33 4.95 -11.81
N TYR A 327 14.29 3.63 -11.74
CA TYR A 327 15.37 2.83 -11.18
C TYR A 327 15.94 1.84 -12.21
N ASP A 328 17.20 1.48 -12.04
CA ASP A 328 17.80 0.34 -12.74
C ASP A 328 17.40 -0.95 -12.02
N VAL A 329 16.35 -1.60 -12.54
CA VAL A 329 15.79 -2.85 -12.03
C VAL A 329 16.14 -4.00 -12.97
N ASN A 330 16.82 -5.02 -12.44
CA ASN A 330 17.23 -6.22 -13.17
C ASN A 330 17.14 -7.48 -12.29
N ASP A 331 17.32 -8.66 -12.90
CA ASP A 331 17.14 -9.95 -12.22
C ASP A 331 18.13 -10.19 -11.06
N GLU A 332 19.26 -9.47 -11.00
CA GLU A 332 20.28 -9.62 -9.95
C GLU A 332 20.00 -8.73 -8.73
N ASN A 333 19.26 -7.63 -8.91
CA ASN A 333 18.99 -6.64 -7.87
C ASN A 333 17.50 -6.52 -7.52
N SER A 334 16.66 -7.46 -7.93
CA SER A 334 15.23 -7.44 -7.65
C SER A 334 14.65 -8.80 -7.30
N PHE A 335 13.58 -8.77 -6.53
CA PHE A 335 12.67 -9.89 -6.34
C PHE A 335 11.37 -9.67 -7.11
N GLN A 336 10.42 -10.60 -6.97
CA GLN A 336 9.11 -10.56 -7.62
C GLN A 336 8.36 -9.23 -7.46
N TYR A 337 8.55 -8.55 -6.32
CA TYR A 337 7.78 -7.35 -5.95
C TYR A 337 8.56 -6.04 -6.10
N GLY A 338 9.80 -6.07 -6.58
CA GLY A 338 10.55 -4.86 -6.88
C GLY A 338 12.03 -4.94 -6.57
N LEU A 339 12.68 -3.79 -6.75
CA LEU A 339 14.09 -3.56 -6.48
C LEU A 339 14.45 -3.84 -5.02
N HIS A 340 15.62 -4.44 -4.78
CA HIS A 340 16.14 -4.63 -3.43
C HIS A 340 16.36 -3.29 -2.71
N ASP A 341 16.28 -3.29 -1.38
CA ASP A 341 16.19 -2.06 -0.58
C ASP A 341 17.49 -1.24 -0.62
N LYS A 342 18.68 -1.86 -0.59
CA LYS A 342 19.95 -1.12 -0.70
C LYS A 342 20.08 -0.35 -2.01
N PRO A 343 19.97 -0.97 -3.21
CA PRO A 343 20.01 -0.22 -4.46
C PRO A 343 18.82 0.75 -4.59
N PHE A 344 17.66 0.46 -3.99
CA PHE A 344 16.53 1.38 -3.96
C PHE A 344 16.84 2.68 -3.20
N PHE A 345 17.33 2.61 -1.97
CA PHE A 345 17.72 3.81 -1.21
C PHE A 345 18.89 4.53 -1.90
N GLN A 346 19.91 3.79 -2.35
CA GLN A 346 21.07 4.34 -3.04
C GLN A 346 20.67 5.14 -4.28
N GLN A 347 19.83 4.59 -5.15
CA GLN A 347 19.42 5.26 -6.38
C GLN A 347 18.44 6.41 -6.10
N SER A 348 17.67 6.35 -5.02
CA SER A 348 16.67 7.39 -4.69
C SER A 348 17.30 8.72 -4.28
N VAL A 349 18.55 8.73 -3.76
CA VAL A 349 19.17 9.96 -3.24
C VAL A 349 19.37 11.03 -4.32
N GLN A 350 19.48 10.64 -5.59
CA GLN A 350 19.61 11.57 -6.72
C GLN A 350 18.37 12.45 -6.92
N TYR A 351 17.21 11.97 -6.47
CA TYR A 351 15.94 12.68 -6.52
C TYR A 351 15.68 13.42 -5.21
N LEU A 352 15.97 12.77 -4.07
CA LEU A 352 15.83 13.35 -2.73
C LEU A 352 16.63 14.66 -2.60
N GLU A 353 17.88 14.68 -3.09
CA GLU A 353 18.75 15.86 -3.01
C GLU A 353 18.21 17.08 -3.77
N ARG A 354 17.24 16.88 -4.67
CA ARG A 354 16.66 17.93 -5.53
C ARG A 354 15.30 18.42 -5.05
N LEU A 355 14.71 17.79 -4.02
CA LEU A 355 13.47 18.27 -3.44
C LEU A 355 13.68 19.64 -2.79
N GLN A 356 12.72 20.54 -2.95
CA GLN A 356 12.72 21.83 -2.26
C GLN A 356 12.36 21.60 -0.78
N GLN A 357 13.13 22.21 0.12
CA GLN A 357 12.94 22.11 1.56
C GLN A 357 12.02 23.23 2.10
N PRO A 358 11.15 22.95 3.08
CA PRO A 358 10.93 21.64 3.69
C PRO A 358 10.19 20.68 2.74
N PHE A 359 10.49 19.38 2.84
CA PHE A 359 9.79 18.35 2.08
C PHE A 359 9.16 17.27 2.96
N TYR A 360 8.14 16.58 2.44
CA TYR A 360 7.55 15.35 2.97
C TYR A 360 7.84 14.21 2.00
N SER A 361 8.69 13.28 2.40
CA SER A 361 9.09 12.14 1.57
C SER A 361 8.68 10.81 2.19
N LYS A 362 8.27 9.85 1.36
CA LYS A 362 7.97 8.47 1.80
C LYS A 362 8.72 7.45 0.95
N PHE A 363 9.48 6.59 1.60
CA PHE A 363 10.23 5.48 1.00
C PHE A 363 9.56 4.15 1.33
N ILE A 364 9.11 3.43 0.30
CA ILE A 364 8.43 2.14 0.43
C ILE A 364 9.41 1.02 0.07
N ALA A 365 10.06 0.47 1.10
CA ALA A 365 10.92 -0.71 0.98
C ALA A 365 10.10 -1.95 0.58
N VAL A 366 10.74 -3.00 0.07
CA VAL A 366 10.04 -4.19 -0.45
C VAL A 366 10.79 -5.52 -0.27
N SER A 367 12.07 -5.50 0.09
CA SER A 367 12.88 -6.74 0.11
C SER A 367 12.40 -7.74 1.16
N ASN A 368 11.93 -7.25 2.30
CA ASN A 368 11.37 -8.06 3.38
C ASN A 368 9.93 -8.50 3.10
N HIS A 369 9.63 -8.98 1.90
CA HIS A 369 8.29 -9.41 1.51
C HIS A 369 8.21 -10.93 1.37
N TYR A 370 7.07 -11.52 1.78
CA TYR A 370 6.80 -12.95 1.59
C TYR A 370 6.99 -13.37 0.11
N PRO A 371 7.67 -14.50 -0.19
CA PRO A 371 8.07 -15.58 0.73
C PRO A 371 9.48 -15.44 1.32
N TYR A 372 10.02 -14.23 1.44
CA TYR A 372 11.37 -13.95 1.97
C TYR A 372 12.45 -14.67 1.16
N SER A 373 12.50 -14.29 -0.11
CA SER A 373 13.39 -14.86 -1.11
C SER A 373 14.85 -14.77 -0.70
N GLU A 374 15.62 -15.78 -1.10
CA GLU A 374 17.05 -15.83 -0.86
C GLU A 374 17.81 -14.91 -1.83
N PHE A 375 18.73 -14.11 -1.30
CA PHE A 375 19.69 -13.36 -2.10
C PHE A 375 20.67 -14.33 -2.77
N LYS A 376 20.96 -14.13 -4.06
CA LYS A 376 21.83 -15.02 -4.85
C LYS A 376 23.26 -14.50 -5.04
N ASN A 377 23.57 -13.34 -4.48
CA ASN A 377 24.83 -12.62 -4.63
C ASN A 377 25.52 -12.46 -3.26
N ASP A 378 26.56 -11.61 -3.19
CA ASP A 378 27.32 -11.36 -1.96
C ASP A 378 26.51 -10.68 -0.83
N GLU A 379 25.24 -10.34 -1.06
CA GLU A 379 24.29 -9.93 -0.01
C GLU A 379 23.78 -11.10 0.82
N ALA A 380 23.93 -12.33 0.33
CA ALA A 380 23.62 -13.52 1.11
C ALA A 380 24.65 -13.71 2.24
N GLY A 381 24.19 -14.22 3.38
CA GLY A 381 25.06 -14.72 4.44
C GLY A 381 24.56 -14.50 5.86
N PHE A 382 23.55 -13.66 6.08
CA PHE A 382 22.88 -13.64 7.38
C PHE A 382 22.20 -15.00 7.61
N PRO A 383 22.31 -15.60 8.81
CA PRO A 383 21.74 -16.91 9.09
C PRO A 383 20.23 -16.96 8.87
N ARG A 384 19.76 -18.12 8.40
CA ARG A 384 18.33 -18.41 8.25
C ARG A 384 17.85 -19.18 9.47
N ALA A 385 16.58 -19.01 9.82
CA ALA A 385 16.00 -19.86 10.88
C ALA A 385 15.88 -21.30 10.40
N THR A 386 15.77 -22.23 11.35
CA THR A 386 15.58 -23.66 11.07
C THR A 386 14.25 -24.13 11.67
N THR A 387 13.16 -23.88 10.93
CA THR A 387 11.82 -24.39 11.26
C THR A 387 11.34 -25.38 10.20
N SER A 388 10.25 -26.10 10.47
CA SER A 388 9.60 -26.96 9.47
C SER A 388 8.93 -26.18 8.33
N ASP A 389 8.79 -24.86 8.45
CA ASP A 389 8.23 -23.99 7.43
C ASP A 389 9.34 -23.19 6.74
N GLU A 390 9.77 -23.69 5.58
CA GLU A 390 10.83 -23.06 4.77
C GLU A 390 10.49 -21.61 4.37
N THR A 391 9.20 -21.26 4.31
CA THR A 391 8.75 -19.94 3.87
C THR A 391 8.96 -18.85 4.92
N ILE A 392 9.16 -19.20 6.20
CA ILE A 392 9.49 -18.21 7.26
C ILE A 392 10.97 -18.20 7.60
N ASN A 393 11.73 -19.22 7.20
CA ASN A 393 13.15 -19.34 7.51
C ASN A 393 13.99 -18.19 6.91
N GLY A 394 13.53 -17.58 5.81
CA GLY A 394 14.16 -16.42 5.18
C GLY A 394 13.85 -15.07 5.85
N TYR A 395 12.80 -14.97 6.68
CA TYR A 395 12.30 -13.69 7.21
C TYR A 395 13.38 -12.88 7.94
N PHE A 396 14.15 -13.51 8.81
CA PHE A 396 15.19 -12.83 9.59
C PHE A 396 16.34 -12.32 8.71
N ALA A 397 16.69 -13.05 7.65
CA ALA A 397 17.73 -12.63 6.72
C ALA A 397 17.28 -11.42 5.88
N THR A 398 16.03 -11.40 5.42
CA THR A 398 15.49 -10.24 4.70
C THR A 398 15.22 -9.05 5.62
N ALA A 399 14.84 -9.27 6.88
CA ALA A 399 14.74 -8.22 7.89
C ALA A 399 16.11 -7.59 8.23
N ASN A 400 17.17 -8.40 8.33
CA ASN A 400 18.53 -7.90 8.51
C ASN A 400 19.02 -7.10 7.28
N TYR A 401 18.66 -7.55 6.08
CA TYR A 401 18.96 -6.79 4.86
C TYR A 401 18.28 -5.42 4.84
N LEU A 402 17.01 -5.35 5.23
CA LEU A 402 16.26 -4.10 5.40
C LEU A 402 16.92 -3.19 6.45
N ASP A 403 17.30 -3.73 7.62
CA ASP A 403 18.03 -2.99 8.67
C ASP A 403 19.29 -2.33 8.12
N LYS A 404 20.10 -3.07 7.35
CA LYS A 404 21.31 -2.54 6.71
C LYS A 404 21.03 -1.51 5.63
N ALA A 405 19.97 -1.69 4.83
CA ALA A 405 19.58 -0.72 3.84
C ALA A 405 19.18 0.63 4.49
N VAL A 406 18.47 0.57 5.63
CA VAL A 406 18.10 1.75 6.41
C VAL A 406 19.33 2.38 7.07
N GLU A 407 20.26 1.58 7.61
CA GLU A 407 21.54 2.07 8.15
C GLU A 407 22.35 2.86 7.12
N GLU A 408 22.51 2.32 5.91
CA GLU A 408 23.20 2.98 4.80
C GLU A 408 22.51 4.31 4.41
N PHE A 409 21.18 4.32 4.39
CA PHE A 409 20.42 5.53 4.11
C PHE A 409 20.61 6.59 5.21
N PHE A 410 20.55 6.21 6.49
CA PHE A 410 20.85 7.14 7.60
C PHE A 410 22.27 7.69 7.54
N ASN A 411 23.25 6.86 7.17
CA ASN A 411 24.63 7.31 6.98
C ASN A 411 24.74 8.34 5.85
N TYR A 412 24.00 8.16 4.75
CA TYR A 412 23.88 9.18 3.71
C TYR A 412 23.21 10.46 4.22
N LEU A 413 22.09 10.36 4.96
CA LEU A 413 21.40 11.53 5.51
C LEU A 413 22.33 12.36 6.42
N LYS A 414 23.16 11.69 7.23
CA LYS A 414 24.18 12.35 8.06
C LYS A 414 25.28 12.99 7.21
N ALA A 415 25.83 12.25 6.25
CA ALA A 415 26.91 12.75 5.40
C ALA A 415 26.50 13.92 4.50
N SER A 416 25.24 13.93 4.05
CA SER A 416 24.66 14.98 3.20
C SER A 416 24.18 16.20 3.99
N GLY A 417 24.02 16.09 5.31
CA GLY A 417 23.47 17.15 6.16
C GLY A 417 21.95 17.19 6.25
N LEU A 418 21.22 16.29 5.56
CA LEU A 418 19.76 16.21 5.67
C LEU A 418 19.30 15.73 7.05
N TYR A 419 20.08 14.90 7.73
CA TYR A 419 19.72 14.30 9.02
C TYR A 419 19.35 15.37 10.08
N ASP A 420 20.20 16.37 10.28
CA ASP A 420 20.03 17.36 11.36
C ASP A 420 18.77 18.23 11.19
N ASN A 421 18.31 18.42 9.95
CA ASN A 421 17.13 19.23 9.62
C ASN A 421 15.90 18.39 9.25
N SER A 422 15.85 17.13 9.69
CA SER A 422 14.72 16.23 9.40
C SER A 422 14.09 15.67 10.68
N ILE A 423 12.84 15.26 10.56
CA ILE A 423 12.17 14.26 11.40
C ILE A 423 12.06 12.99 10.55
N ILE A 424 12.52 11.86 11.09
CA ILE A 424 12.57 10.59 10.39
C ILE A 424 11.54 9.66 11.05
N VAL A 425 10.50 9.31 10.30
CA VAL A 425 9.43 8.42 10.75
C VAL A 425 9.70 7.04 10.17
N MET A 426 9.78 6.01 11.00
CA MET A 426 9.91 4.62 10.57
C MET A 426 8.76 3.81 11.12
N TYR A 427 8.13 3.00 10.28
CA TYR A 427 7.02 2.16 10.70
C TYR A 427 7.01 0.82 9.97
N GLY A 428 6.68 -0.26 10.67
CA GLY A 428 6.25 -1.51 10.03
C GLY A 428 4.79 -1.38 9.61
N ASP A 429 4.42 -1.89 8.44
CA ASP A 429 3.09 -1.74 7.87
C ASP A 429 2.11 -2.84 8.27
N HIS A 430 2.57 -4.08 8.34
CA HIS A 430 1.74 -5.20 8.79
C HIS A 430 2.57 -6.42 9.21
N TYR A 431 1.87 -7.44 9.69
CA TYR A 431 2.47 -8.74 9.97
C TYR A 431 3.13 -9.34 8.71
N GLY A 432 4.38 -9.79 8.85
CA GLY A 432 5.05 -10.61 7.84
C GLY A 432 4.68 -12.09 7.95
N ILE A 433 4.60 -12.60 9.17
CA ILE A 433 4.28 -14.00 9.47
C ILE A 433 2.80 -14.09 9.83
N SER A 434 2.04 -14.88 9.05
CA SER A 434 0.59 -15.03 9.25
C SER A 434 0.26 -15.89 10.47
N ASN A 435 -0.95 -15.72 11.02
CA ASN A 435 -1.47 -16.56 12.11
C ASN A 435 -1.36 -18.07 11.83
N SER A 436 -1.55 -18.49 10.58
CA SER A 436 -1.42 -19.89 10.18
C SER A 436 0.00 -20.45 10.26
N ARG A 437 1.02 -19.57 10.27
CA ARG A 437 2.45 -19.91 10.35
C ARG A 437 3.05 -19.59 11.72
N ASN A 438 2.38 -18.78 12.53
CA ASN A 438 2.84 -18.42 13.87
C ASN A 438 3.16 -19.61 14.80
N PRO A 439 2.47 -20.77 14.73
CA PRO A 439 2.91 -21.95 15.49
C PRO A 439 4.36 -22.35 15.17
N GLU A 440 4.78 -22.28 13.90
CA GLU A 440 6.16 -22.59 13.48
C GLU A 440 7.17 -21.55 14.00
N LEU A 441 6.76 -20.29 14.11
CA LEU A 441 7.54 -19.22 14.73
C LEU A 441 7.64 -19.39 16.26
N ALA A 442 6.64 -19.97 16.92
CA ALA A 442 6.54 -20.05 18.38
C ALA A 442 7.83 -20.59 19.04
N THR A 443 8.45 -21.60 18.45
CA THR A 443 9.66 -22.25 18.97
C THR A 443 10.87 -21.31 18.97
N LEU A 444 10.94 -20.39 18.02
CA LEU A 444 11.96 -19.36 17.93
C LEU A 444 11.77 -18.28 19.02
N LEU A 445 10.53 -18.08 19.47
CA LEU A 445 10.16 -17.13 20.52
C LEU A 445 10.13 -17.76 21.93
N GLY A 446 10.68 -18.97 22.08
CA GLY A 446 10.71 -19.68 23.37
C GLY A 446 9.35 -20.22 23.83
N LYS A 447 8.35 -20.32 22.94
CA LYS A 447 7.03 -20.91 23.20
C LYS A 447 6.86 -22.26 22.48
N SER A 448 5.93 -23.07 22.96
CA SER A 448 5.54 -24.31 22.27
C SER A 448 4.46 -24.05 21.22
N LYS A 449 4.49 -24.82 20.13
CA LYS A 449 3.42 -24.91 19.13
C LYS A 449 2.07 -25.21 19.78
N ASP A 450 2.05 -26.15 20.73
CA ASP A 450 0.83 -26.65 21.36
C ASP A 450 0.17 -25.64 22.29
N THR A 451 0.94 -24.65 22.77
CA THR A 451 0.46 -23.61 23.67
C THR A 451 0.22 -22.27 22.95
N TRP A 452 0.47 -22.21 21.64
CA TRP A 452 0.30 -20.98 20.87
C TRP A 452 -1.19 -20.67 20.71
N SER A 453 -1.61 -19.55 21.28
CA SER A 453 -3.00 -19.17 21.42
C SER A 453 -3.41 -18.04 20.48
N ASN A 454 -4.71 -17.76 20.44
CA ASN A 454 -5.25 -16.58 19.77
C ASN A 454 -4.79 -15.26 20.42
N TYR A 455 -4.53 -15.27 21.73
CA TYR A 455 -3.89 -14.15 22.40
C TYR A 455 -2.49 -13.90 21.82
N ASP A 456 -1.68 -14.94 21.64
CA ASP A 456 -0.35 -14.82 21.03
C ASP A 456 -0.43 -14.26 19.60
N ASN A 457 -1.39 -14.73 18.80
CA ASN A 457 -1.65 -14.17 17.47
C ASN A 457 -1.98 -12.67 17.51
N ALA A 458 -2.81 -12.23 18.46
CA ALA A 458 -3.13 -10.82 18.64
C ALA A 458 -1.88 -10.01 19.03
N GLN A 459 -1.05 -10.54 19.93
CA GLN A 459 0.18 -9.86 20.35
C GLN A 459 1.20 -9.72 19.21
N MET A 460 1.22 -10.67 18.26
CA MET A 460 2.05 -10.62 17.05
C MET A 460 1.61 -9.56 16.02
N GLN A 461 0.47 -8.90 16.21
CA GLN A 461 0.05 -7.81 15.32
C GLN A 461 0.78 -6.48 15.62
N ARG A 462 1.68 -6.44 16.61
CA ARG A 462 2.53 -5.27 16.85
C ARG A 462 3.54 -5.07 15.73
N VAL A 463 3.71 -3.81 15.32
CA VAL A 463 4.69 -3.36 14.34
C VAL A 463 5.48 -2.19 14.94
N PRO A 464 6.77 -2.03 14.63
CA PRO A 464 7.54 -0.93 15.17
C PRO A 464 7.05 0.41 14.64
N TYR A 465 6.94 1.40 15.51
CA TYR A 465 6.73 2.80 15.13
C TYR A 465 7.74 3.67 15.88
N MET A 466 8.55 4.41 15.13
CA MET A 466 9.65 5.22 15.63
C MET A 466 9.62 6.59 14.97
N VAL A 467 9.58 7.63 15.79
CA VAL A 467 9.67 9.02 15.34
C VAL A 467 10.97 9.62 15.84
N HIS A 468 11.98 9.63 14.98
CA HIS A 468 13.33 10.08 15.29
C HIS A 468 13.54 11.55 14.92
N ILE A 469 13.89 12.38 15.90
CA ILE A 469 14.13 13.81 15.71
C ILE A 469 15.54 14.13 16.22
N PRO A 470 16.53 14.32 15.33
CA PRO A 470 17.89 14.62 15.76
C PRO A 470 17.99 15.90 16.60
N GLY A 471 18.68 15.81 17.72
CA GLY A 471 18.98 16.92 18.62
C GLY A 471 17.96 17.16 19.75
N GLN A 472 16.90 16.36 19.85
CA GLN A 472 16.02 16.34 21.03
C GLN A 472 16.33 15.13 21.94
N ASP A 473 15.94 15.20 23.20
CA ASP A 473 16.26 14.22 24.25
C ASP A 473 15.05 13.79 25.10
N LYS A 474 13.84 14.21 24.71
CA LYS A 474 12.57 13.87 25.36
C LYS A 474 11.94 12.57 24.83
N GLY A 475 12.63 11.86 23.95
CA GLY A 475 12.21 10.55 23.45
C GLY A 475 12.47 9.42 24.44
N GLY A 476 12.38 8.20 23.94
CA GLY A 476 12.49 6.95 24.66
C GLY A 476 11.43 5.96 24.20
N ILE A 477 11.42 4.80 24.85
CA ILE A 477 10.38 3.79 24.64
C ILE A 477 9.11 4.24 25.37
N ASN A 478 8.04 4.38 24.60
CA ASN A 478 6.71 4.75 25.04
C ASN A 478 5.79 3.52 24.99
N HIS A 479 5.12 3.25 26.11
CA HIS A 479 4.26 2.08 26.29
C HIS A 479 2.78 2.32 25.98
N THR A 480 2.42 3.53 25.53
CA THR A 480 1.06 3.87 25.08
C THR A 480 0.60 2.90 24.00
N TYR A 481 -0.60 2.35 24.18
CA TYR A 481 -1.26 1.52 23.18
C TYR A 481 -1.84 2.42 22.08
N GLY A 482 -1.50 2.13 20.83
CA GLY A 482 -1.97 2.87 19.67
C GLY A 482 -1.89 2.06 18.39
N GLY A 483 -2.40 2.61 17.29
CA GLY A 483 -2.33 2.00 15.98
C GLY A 483 -1.95 2.97 14.87
N GLU A 484 -1.81 2.46 13.65
CA GLU A 484 -1.45 3.24 12.46
C GLU A 484 -2.35 4.47 12.22
N VAL A 485 -3.61 4.41 12.62
CA VAL A 485 -4.55 5.54 12.51
C VAL A 485 -4.10 6.76 13.32
N ASP A 486 -3.34 6.55 14.39
CA ASP A 486 -2.85 7.58 15.33
C ASP A 486 -1.56 8.27 14.85
N ALA A 487 -0.89 7.72 13.84
CA ALA A 487 0.42 8.20 13.41
C ALA A 487 0.37 9.60 12.77
N LEU A 488 -0.66 9.89 11.97
CA LEU A 488 -0.80 11.18 11.30
C LEU A 488 -1.05 12.34 12.27
N PRO A 489 -2.04 12.29 13.18
CA PRO A 489 -2.23 13.37 14.16
C PRO A 489 -0.99 13.59 15.03
N THR A 490 -0.31 12.51 15.44
CA THR A 490 0.98 12.58 16.16
C THR A 490 2.04 13.35 15.36
N LEU A 491 2.24 12.99 14.09
CA LEU A 491 3.20 13.67 13.21
C LEU A 491 2.85 15.15 13.01
N LEU A 492 1.58 15.46 12.74
CA LEU A 492 1.12 16.83 12.51
C LEU A 492 1.30 17.70 13.76
N HIS A 493 1.01 17.17 14.95
CA HIS A 493 1.26 17.89 16.21
C HIS A 493 2.75 18.14 16.46
N LEU A 494 3.63 17.16 16.21
CA LEU A 494 5.09 17.36 16.29
C LEU A 494 5.58 18.44 15.32
N LEU A 495 4.94 18.58 14.15
CA LEU A 495 5.21 19.64 13.18
C LEU A 495 4.55 20.99 13.52
N GLY A 496 3.70 21.03 14.56
CA GLY A 496 3.01 22.22 15.03
C GLY A 496 1.83 22.63 14.15
N VAL A 497 1.15 21.65 13.56
CA VAL A 497 -0.08 21.81 12.78
C VAL A 497 -1.28 21.52 13.70
N ASP A 498 -2.26 22.43 13.72
CA ASP A 498 -3.53 22.21 14.42
C ASP A 498 -4.43 21.27 13.60
N THR A 499 -4.76 20.12 14.18
CA THR A 499 -5.54 19.05 13.55
C THR A 499 -7.02 19.08 13.89
N SER A 500 -7.48 19.97 14.79
CA SER A 500 -8.87 20.04 15.27
C SER A 500 -9.93 20.27 14.19
N LYS A 501 -9.48 20.70 13.00
CA LYS A 501 -10.31 20.98 11.82
C LYS A 501 -10.24 19.90 10.74
N TYR A 502 -9.45 18.83 10.92
CA TYR A 502 -9.36 17.74 9.95
C TYR A 502 -10.23 16.56 10.38
N ILE A 503 -10.72 15.80 9.41
CA ILE A 503 -11.45 14.56 9.67
C ILE A 503 -10.42 13.44 9.80
N GLN A 504 -9.95 13.23 11.03
CA GLN A 504 -8.98 12.20 11.42
C GLN A 504 -9.63 11.33 12.49
N LEU A 505 -9.46 10.00 12.39
CA LEU A 505 -10.11 9.07 13.31
C LEU A 505 -9.19 8.56 14.41
N GLY A 506 -7.88 8.77 14.27
CA GLY A 506 -6.90 8.51 15.30
C GLY A 506 -6.62 9.74 16.15
N GLN A 507 -5.80 9.54 17.18
CA GLN A 507 -5.42 10.54 18.16
C GLN A 507 -3.90 10.68 18.24
N ASP A 508 -3.42 11.79 18.79
CA ASP A 508 -1.99 11.99 19.02
C ASP A 508 -1.49 11.08 20.15
N LEU A 509 -0.58 10.15 19.83
CA LEU A 509 -0.01 9.17 20.77
C LEU A 509 0.76 9.81 21.93
N LEU A 510 1.16 11.08 21.79
CA LEU A 510 1.86 11.84 22.82
C LEU A 510 0.92 12.73 23.64
N SER A 511 -0.37 12.75 23.32
CA SER A 511 -1.40 13.44 24.09
C SER A 511 -1.68 12.72 25.41
N GLU A 512 -1.97 13.49 26.45
CA GLU A 512 -2.48 12.95 27.72
C GLU A 512 -3.93 12.44 27.60
N ASP A 513 -4.68 12.91 26.58
CA ASP A 513 -6.08 12.57 26.32
C ASP A 513 -6.24 11.38 25.37
N HIS A 514 -5.14 10.74 24.95
CA HIS A 514 -5.16 9.60 24.03
C HIS A 514 -5.89 8.38 24.61
N ASP A 515 -6.91 7.90 23.90
CA ASP A 515 -7.65 6.68 24.21
C ASP A 515 -6.86 5.45 23.74
N GLN A 516 -6.55 4.57 24.68
CA GLN A 516 -5.71 3.40 24.46
C GLN A 516 -6.50 2.15 24.01
N VAL A 517 -7.66 2.35 23.38
CA VAL A 517 -8.45 1.29 22.73
C VAL A 517 -8.08 1.23 21.26
N VAL A 518 -7.31 0.22 20.87
CA VAL A 518 -6.84 0.06 19.49
C VAL A 518 -7.76 -0.90 18.75
N ALA A 519 -8.46 -0.39 17.73
CA ALA A 519 -9.32 -1.16 16.85
C ALA A 519 -8.52 -1.98 15.82
N PHE A 520 -8.84 -3.27 15.66
CA PHE A 520 -8.44 -4.05 14.49
C PHE A 520 -9.54 -4.00 13.43
N ARG A 521 -9.16 -4.16 12.17
CA ARG A 521 -10.08 -3.90 11.05
C ARG A 521 -11.25 -4.89 10.94
N ASP A 522 -11.16 -6.04 11.60
CA ASP A 522 -12.22 -7.04 11.71
C ASP A 522 -13.14 -6.84 12.92
N GLY A 523 -12.90 -5.81 13.74
CA GLY A 523 -13.69 -5.48 14.93
C GLY A 523 -13.14 -6.09 16.22
N ASP A 524 -12.04 -6.84 16.15
CA ASP A 524 -11.24 -7.16 17.33
C ASP A 524 -10.56 -5.90 17.89
N TYR A 525 -10.05 -5.96 19.12
CA TYR A 525 -9.39 -4.80 19.74
C TYR A 525 -8.41 -5.19 20.85
N VAL A 526 -7.48 -4.27 21.13
CA VAL A 526 -6.56 -4.36 22.26
C VAL A 526 -6.65 -3.09 23.12
N THR A 527 -6.52 -3.29 24.42
CA THR A 527 -6.42 -2.24 25.45
C THR A 527 -5.21 -2.54 26.33
N PRO A 528 -4.80 -1.66 27.26
CA PRO A 528 -3.67 -1.97 28.15
C PRO A 528 -3.86 -3.25 28.97
N ASN A 529 -5.09 -3.53 29.42
CA ASN A 529 -5.37 -4.62 30.35
C ASN A 529 -6.01 -5.85 29.68
N TYR A 530 -6.74 -5.66 28.58
CA TYR A 530 -7.48 -6.73 27.93
C TYR A 530 -7.33 -6.71 26.40
N THR A 531 -7.36 -7.90 25.81
CA THR A 531 -7.41 -8.11 24.37
C THR A 531 -8.68 -8.87 24.03
N TYR A 532 -9.50 -8.35 23.12
CA TYR A 532 -10.60 -9.11 22.52
C TYR A 532 -10.17 -9.57 21.13
N TYR A 533 -10.02 -10.88 20.96
CA TYR A 533 -9.55 -11.45 19.70
C TYR A 533 -10.27 -12.74 19.35
N SER A 534 -10.76 -12.84 18.11
CA SER A 534 -11.49 -14.01 17.62
C SER A 534 -12.61 -14.45 18.59
N SER A 535 -13.45 -13.50 18.99
CA SER A 535 -14.61 -13.68 19.88
C SER A 535 -14.32 -14.07 21.34
N ASN A 536 -13.07 -13.95 21.80
CA ASN A 536 -12.70 -14.23 23.19
C ASN A 536 -12.00 -13.02 23.82
N LEU A 537 -12.30 -12.75 25.09
CA LEU A 537 -11.61 -11.74 25.89
C LEU A 537 -10.45 -12.41 26.65
N TYR A 538 -9.28 -11.77 26.65
CA TYR A 538 -8.07 -12.23 27.31
C TYR A 538 -7.56 -11.15 28.26
N ASP A 539 -7.02 -11.56 29.41
CA ASP A 539 -6.30 -10.69 30.33
C ASP A 539 -4.85 -10.57 29.90
N ASN A 540 -4.37 -9.37 29.59
CA ASN A 540 -3.02 -9.15 29.05
C ASN A 540 -1.90 -9.49 30.06
N SER A 541 -2.17 -9.42 31.36
CA SER A 541 -1.18 -9.74 32.40
C SER A 541 -0.89 -11.23 32.48
N THR A 542 -1.86 -12.08 32.13
CA THR A 542 -1.75 -13.54 32.18
C THR A 542 -1.70 -14.21 30.81
N GLY A 543 -2.22 -13.56 29.78
CA GLY A 543 -2.47 -14.13 28.45
C GLY A 543 -3.59 -15.17 28.42
N LEU A 544 -4.34 -15.34 29.50
CA LEU A 544 -5.39 -16.36 29.62
C LEU A 544 -6.77 -15.80 29.25
N PRO A 545 -7.66 -16.63 28.68
CA PRO A 545 -9.02 -16.22 28.38
C PRO A 545 -9.82 -15.95 29.66
N VAL A 546 -10.56 -14.85 29.66
CA VAL A 546 -11.54 -14.52 30.69
C VAL A 546 -12.84 -15.25 30.37
N THR A 547 -13.08 -16.38 31.04
CA THR A 547 -14.23 -17.26 30.77
C THR A 547 -15.52 -16.86 31.50
N ASP A 548 -15.39 -16.15 32.62
CA ASP A 548 -16.50 -15.66 33.44
C ASP A 548 -16.19 -14.21 33.87
N PRO A 549 -16.39 -13.21 32.98
CA PRO A 549 -16.12 -11.82 33.32
C PRO A 549 -17.11 -11.32 34.38
N SER A 550 -16.64 -10.45 35.28
CA SER A 550 -17.55 -9.72 36.17
C SER A 550 -18.53 -8.87 35.35
N GLU A 551 -19.70 -8.54 35.91
CA GLU A 551 -20.68 -7.66 35.24
C GLU A 551 -20.06 -6.32 34.81
N GLU A 552 -19.15 -5.78 35.62
CA GLU A 552 -18.41 -4.55 35.33
C GLU A 552 -17.48 -4.71 34.12
N LEU A 553 -16.69 -5.79 34.09
CA LEU A 553 -15.80 -6.07 32.96
C LEU A 553 -16.58 -6.34 31.68
N GLN A 554 -17.70 -7.06 31.76
CA GLN A 554 -18.56 -7.30 30.60
C GLN A 554 -19.10 -5.99 30.03
N LYS A 555 -19.61 -5.09 30.89
CA LYS A 555 -20.09 -3.77 30.47
C LYS A 555 -18.98 -2.93 29.84
N GLN A 556 -17.77 -2.99 30.39
CA GLN A 556 -16.62 -2.30 29.84
C GLN A 556 -16.23 -2.87 28.47
N ALA A 557 -16.21 -4.20 28.31
CA ALA A 557 -15.94 -4.87 27.04
C ALA A 557 -16.97 -4.52 25.95
N ASP A 558 -18.24 -4.40 26.32
CA ASP A 558 -19.30 -3.95 25.41
C ASP A 558 -19.10 -2.48 25.00
N THR A 559 -18.64 -1.63 25.92
CA THR A 559 -18.31 -0.22 25.65
C THR A 559 -17.14 -0.11 24.67
N TRP A 560 -16.04 -0.85 24.88
CA TRP A 560 -14.92 -0.90 23.94
C TRP A 560 -15.33 -1.40 22.56
N LYS A 561 -16.13 -2.47 22.52
CA LYS A 561 -16.65 -3.02 21.26
C LYS A 561 -17.52 -2.01 20.51
N GLN A 562 -18.34 -1.24 21.22
CA GLN A 562 -19.12 -0.17 20.62
C GLN A 562 -18.23 0.94 20.07
N ALA A 563 -17.23 1.40 20.83
CA ALA A 563 -16.30 2.44 20.38
C ALA A 563 -15.55 2.01 19.09
N VAL A 564 -15.02 0.78 19.07
CA VAL A 564 -14.36 0.17 17.89
C VAL A 564 -15.32 0.12 16.71
N SER A 565 -16.54 -0.39 16.90
CA SER A 565 -17.53 -0.47 15.83
C SER A 565 -17.88 0.91 15.29
N THR A 566 -18.02 1.93 16.15
CA THR A 566 -18.31 3.30 15.74
C THR A 566 -17.14 3.85 14.92
N GLN A 567 -15.90 3.79 15.42
CA GLN A 567 -14.71 4.28 14.71
C GLN A 567 -14.59 3.67 13.30
N LEU A 568 -14.70 2.34 13.19
CA LEU A 568 -14.61 1.63 11.91
C LEU A 568 -15.76 2.01 10.96
N SER A 569 -16.99 2.08 11.46
CA SER A 569 -18.16 2.45 10.65
C SER A 569 -18.10 3.90 10.17
N THR A 570 -17.57 4.82 10.98
CA THR A 570 -17.32 6.21 10.60
C THR A 570 -16.32 6.25 9.44
N SER A 571 -15.22 5.50 9.51
CA SER A 571 -14.26 5.39 8.41
C SER A 571 -14.89 4.83 7.13
N ASP A 572 -15.72 3.80 7.27
CA ASP A 572 -16.42 3.19 6.14
C ASP A 572 -17.40 4.17 5.49
N ASN A 573 -18.12 4.97 6.27
CA ASN A 573 -19.02 6.00 5.75
C ASN A 573 -18.25 7.08 4.99
N ILE A 574 -17.14 7.57 5.55
CA ILE A 574 -16.27 8.56 4.89
C ILE A 574 -15.80 8.04 3.54
N ASN A 575 -15.23 6.83 3.52
CA ASN A 575 -14.62 6.25 2.35
C ASN A 575 -15.64 5.88 1.28
N ASN A 576 -16.68 5.11 1.62
CA ASN A 576 -17.65 4.64 0.63
C ASN A 576 -18.57 5.77 0.13
N GLY A 577 -18.87 6.75 1.00
CA GLY A 577 -19.69 7.91 0.66
C GLY A 577 -18.91 9.00 -0.08
N ASP A 578 -17.57 8.99 -0.05
CA ASP A 578 -16.71 10.10 -0.48
C ASP A 578 -17.17 11.41 0.20
N LEU A 579 -17.33 11.35 1.52
CA LEU A 579 -17.97 12.41 2.31
C LEU A 579 -17.11 13.68 2.42
N LEU A 580 -15.78 13.54 2.30
CA LEU A 580 -14.86 14.68 2.35
C LEU A 580 -15.10 15.68 1.20
N ARG A 581 -15.76 15.27 0.10
CA ARG A 581 -16.17 16.21 -0.97
C ARG A 581 -17.12 17.31 -0.48
N PHE A 582 -17.81 17.08 0.63
CA PHE A 582 -18.74 18.02 1.24
C PHE A 582 -18.09 18.85 2.36
N TYR A 583 -16.88 18.48 2.79
CA TYR A 583 -16.24 19.06 3.96
C TYR A 583 -15.38 20.27 3.58
N SER A 584 -15.78 21.46 4.05
CA SER A 584 -15.12 22.73 3.76
C SER A 584 -14.49 23.41 4.98
N ALA A 585 -14.75 22.89 6.19
CA ALA A 585 -14.29 23.53 7.43
C ALA A 585 -12.79 23.31 7.73
N SER A 586 -12.10 22.44 6.99
CA SER A 586 -10.65 22.24 7.12
C SER A 586 -9.82 23.46 6.72
N GLY A 587 -10.38 24.34 5.88
CA GLY A 587 -9.66 25.44 5.26
C GLY A 587 -8.61 24.99 4.23
N LEU A 588 -8.66 23.74 3.78
CA LEU A 588 -7.86 23.23 2.67
C LEU A 588 -8.62 23.46 1.36
N GLU A 589 -7.91 23.93 0.35
CA GLU A 589 -8.40 23.92 -1.03
C GLU A 589 -8.43 22.46 -1.53
N PRO A 590 -9.52 21.99 -2.16
CA PRO A 590 -9.59 20.63 -2.67
C PRO A 590 -8.48 20.32 -3.69
N VAL A 591 -7.86 19.15 -3.55
CA VAL A 591 -6.83 18.67 -4.48
C VAL A 591 -7.42 18.45 -5.88
N ASP A 592 -6.84 19.13 -6.88
CA ASP A 592 -7.12 18.86 -8.30
C ASP A 592 -6.13 17.82 -8.83
N ALA A 593 -6.55 16.55 -8.83
CA ALA A 593 -5.75 15.42 -9.30
C ALA A 593 -5.24 15.58 -10.75
N THR A 594 -5.87 16.44 -11.57
CA THR A 594 -5.44 16.67 -12.96
C THR A 594 -4.17 17.50 -13.10
N GLN A 595 -3.75 18.18 -12.02
CA GLN A 595 -2.49 18.95 -11.98
C GLN A 595 -1.25 18.08 -11.75
N PHE A 596 -1.45 16.82 -11.40
CA PHE A 596 -0.37 15.90 -11.04
C PHE A 596 -0.05 14.95 -12.20
N ASP A 597 1.23 14.90 -12.55
CA ASP A 597 1.77 13.99 -13.54
C ASP A 597 3.11 13.47 -13.03
N TYR A 598 3.23 12.15 -12.94
CA TYR A 598 4.42 11.48 -12.40
C TYR A 598 5.43 11.06 -13.47
N LYS A 599 5.26 11.53 -14.71
CA LYS A 599 6.29 11.39 -15.76
C LYS A 599 7.36 12.47 -15.64
N ASP A 600 8.57 12.16 -16.13
CA ASP A 600 9.69 13.10 -16.22
C ASP A 600 10.06 13.79 -14.89
N GLY A 601 9.92 13.09 -13.75
CA GLY A 601 10.08 13.65 -12.40
C GLY A 601 11.39 14.37 -12.18
N LEU A 602 12.52 13.79 -12.61
CA LEU A 602 13.84 14.42 -12.51
C LEU A 602 13.91 15.74 -13.29
N LYS A 603 13.32 15.79 -14.49
CA LYS A 603 13.29 17.00 -15.32
C LYS A 603 12.42 18.07 -14.66
N LYS A 604 11.29 17.69 -14.05
CA LYS A 604 10.43 18.60 -13.29
C LYS A 604 11.14 19.18 -12.07
N LEU A 605 11.93 18.37 -11.35
CA LEU A 605 12.78 18.84 -10.26
C LEU A 605 13.81 19.87 -10.74
N GLN A 606 14.54 19.55 -11.81
CA GLN A 606 15.50 20.48 -12.43
C GLN A 606 14.84 21.78 -12.91
N GLN A 607 13.62 21.71 -13.45
CA GLN A 607 12.86 22.89 -13.84
C GLN A 607 12.45 23.74 -12.64
N ALA A 608 12.04 23.12 -11.52
CA ALA A 608 11.72 23.81 -10.28
C ALA A 608 12.94 24.55 -9.71
N GLU A 609 14.08 23.87 -9.65
CA GLU A 609 15.38 24.46 -9.24
C GLU A 609 15.75 25.65 -10.13
N ASN A 610 15.74 25.48 -11.45
CA ASN A 610 16.06 26.54 -12.40
C ASN A 610 15.11 27.74 -12.31
N LYS A 611 13.81 27.50 -12.05
CA LYS A 611 12.81 28.55 -11.88
C LYS A 611 13.04 29.35 -10.59
N LEU A 612 13.50 28.70 -9.53
CA LEU A 612 13.79 29.34 -8.25
C LEU A 612 15.15 30.05 -8.23
N GLY A 613 16.12 29.57 -9.02
CA GLY A 613 17.47 30.14 -9.08
C GLY A 613 18.12 30.17 -7.70
N ASP A 614 18.61 31.33 -7.28
CA ASP A 614 19.25 31.51 -5.96
C ASP A 614 18.30 31.30 -4.77
N LYS A 615 16.98 31.18 -5.02
CA LYS A 615 15.98 30.86 -3.99
C LYS A 615 15.72 29.37 -3.82
N SER A 616 16.37 28.53 -4.62
CA SER A 616 16.22 27.08 -4.49
C SER A 616 16.76 26.62 -3.14
N THR A 617 15.98 25.77 -2.48
CA THR A 617 16.25 25.19 -1.17
C THR A 617 16.65 23.72 -1.26
N SER A 618 16.81 23.19 -2.48
CA SER A 618 17.26 21.81 -2.65
C SER A 618 18.69 21.64 -2.13
N LEU A 619 18.97 20.46 -1.59
CA LEU A 619 20.31 20.10 -1.14
C LEU A 619 21.33 20.24 -2.29
N TYR A 620 20.94 19.89 -3.52
CA TYR A 620 21.77 20.03 -4.72
C TYR A 620 22.23 21.48 -4.93
N ASP A 621 21.33 22.46 -4.84
CA ASP A 621 21.67 23.88 -4.98
C ASP A 621 22.44 24.41 -3.76
N GLN A 622 22.06 23.99 -2.54
CA GLN A 622 22.80 24.33 -1.31
C GLN A 622 24.25 23.78 -1.33
N ASN A 623 24.47 22.65 -1.99
CA ASN A 623 25.79 22.04 -2.19
C ASN A 623 26.52 22.58 -3.45
N GLY A 624 26.15 23.77 -3.93
CA GLY A 624 26.83 24.42 -5.05
C GLY A 624 26.65 23.68 -6.38
N LYS A 625 25.46 23.12 -6.62
CA LYS A 625 25.10 22.36 -7.83
C LYS A 625 25.95 21.11 -8.05
N LYS A 626 26.37 20.47 -6.97
CA LYS A 626 27.11 19.20 -6.98
C LYS A 626 26.24 18.11 -6.36
N THR A 627 26.13 16.99 -7.08
CA THR A 627 25.40 15.84 -6.55
C THR A 627 26.11 15.27 -5.32
N THR A 628 25.29 14.84 -4.37
CA THR A 628 25.67 14.17 -3.13
C THR A 628 25.60 12.65 -3.23
N GLN A 629 25.22 12.10 -4.39
CA GLN A 629 25.18 10.65 -4.63
C GLN A 629 26.47 9.92 -4.21
N GLY A 630 27.64 10.53 -4.44
CA GLY A 630 28.93 9.96 -4.05
C GLY A 630 29.17 9.82 -2.54
N LEU A 631 28.31 10.43 -1.71
CA LEU A 631 28.32 10.27 -0.25
C LEU A 631 27.63 8.97 0.19
N TYR A 632 26.74 8.40 -0.64
CA TYR A 632 26.12 7.11 -0.34
C TYR A 632 27.18 6.01 -0.42
N LYS A 633 27.24 5.17 0.62
CA LYS A 633 28.14 4.01 0.69
C LYS A 633 27.28 2.79 0.91
N THR A 634 27.51 1.77 0.10
CA THR A 634 26.83 0.48 0.19
C THR A 634 27.88 -0.61 0.21
N GLU A 635 27.67 -1.60 1.06
CA GLU A 635 28.55 -2.76 1.18
C GLU A 635 27.70 -4.02 1.25
N THR A 636 28.20 -5.10 0.64
CA THR A 636 27.50 -6.38 0.70
C THR A 636 27.66 -7.02 2.07
N TYR A 637 26.78 -7.96 2.44
CA TYR A 637 26.89 -8.69 3.69
C TYR A 637 28.31 -9.28 3.89
N LYS A 638 28.86 -9.88 2.84
CA LYS A 638 30.22 -10.45 2.87
C LYS A 638 31.30 -9.39 3.17
N GLN A 639 31.21 -8.21 2.56
CA GLN A 639 32.14 -7.11 2.80
C GLN A 639 32.08 -6.60 4.26
N TYR A 640 30.88 -6.53 4.85
CA TYR A 640 30.71 -6.16 6.26
C TYR A 640 31.37 -7.17 7.21
N GLN A 641 31.22 -8.48 6.92
CA GLN A 641 31.84 -9.53 7.72
C GLN A 641 33.37 -9.49 7.64
N GLU A 642 33.93 -9.29 6.44
CA GLU A 642 35.39 -9.19 6.24
C GLU A 642 36.01 -8.01 7.01
N LYS A 643 35.28 -6.90 7.16
CA LYS A 643 35.71 -5.75 7.96
C LYS A 643 35.62 -5.96 9.46
N THR A 644 34.61 -6.68 9.91
CA THR A 644 34.39 -6.94 11.35
C THR A 644 35.40 -7.96 11.90
N GLN A 645 36.01 -8.77 11.02
CA GLN A 645 37.06 -9.74 11.34
C GLN A 645 38.49 -9.17 11.31
N GLN A 646 38.68 -7.94 10.81
CA GLN A 646 39.95 -7.20 10.82
C GLN A 646 40.02 -6.27 12.03
#